data_AF-A0A2T5C6L8-F1
#
_entry.id   AF-A0A2T5C6L8-F1
#
_cell.length_a   1.000
_cell.length_b   1.000
_cell.length_c   1.000
_cell.angle_alpha   90.00
_cell.angle_beta   90.00
_cell.angle_gamma   90.00
#
_symmetry.space_group_name_H-M   'P 1'
#
loop_
_entity.id
_entity.type
_entity.pdbx_description
1 polymer ?
#
loop_
_entity_poly.entity_id
_entity_poly.type
_entity_poly.pdbx_seq_one_letter_code
_entity_poly.pdbx_strand_id
1 'polypeptide(L)'
;MKRLFLAAVALVLLQVTAHADEGMWLPALVQKLNIVDMQKMGCELSADDIYNINNSSLKDAVVALDHGSCTAELVSPKGLLLTNHHCGFGEIQAHSSVEHDYLKDGFWAKSMDQELPNPGKTVSFLVRVEDVTQRVLDGVTAEMTTDERNEIIQKASFEIQKEATAENDYEARVQSLLEGNQYFLFVYETFRDVRLVGAPPASIGKFGGDTDNWMWPRHTGDFSIFRVYCSPDGKPADYSEDNVPYEPKHFLPVSLDGISDGDFAMVMGYPGRTNRYKSSFGVEYTMNVTNPVRINARSVKLAILKEYMSSSQKANIQYASKYARSSNYYKYSIGQNKGLEALHVVEKKKALEAELTNWIAESDERKEKYGEALSLIEGAYKEQRDDIASEYLMETMFRGPEIFSFAMGMKGLYEALKSGASQDRIDANVLRIQSRLDEYFKDYDAATDEKVAAALIDVFKAHVDPVFYPSFIADLDKKYKGNAADFMGDVFKRTILADKQKLEAFLEKPNLKTLDKDPAYQLAEGIFRHATMLGELVNKSSDDLHKGRRLFVAALMEMQKDRKFYPDANSTMRLTYGTVGDYVPRDGVRYDYYTTLKGYIEKEIPGDDEFDVPARLKELYYANDFGDYADENGQLITCFTTNNDITGGNSGSPVINGKGQLIGLAFDGNWEAMSGDLAFEPELQKCICVDIRFVLWTIDKFAGAQNLIDEMTLVKTGKKVEKEMATSAN
;
A
#
# COMPACT_ATOMS: atom_id res chain seq x y z
N MET A 1 48.14 -13.30 -33.04
CA MET A 1 47.09 -14.22 -32.53
C MET A 1 47.09 -14.37 -31.01
N LYS A 2 48.19 -14.72 -30.33
CA LYS A 2 48.21 -14.82 -28.84
C LYS A 2 47.84 -13.53 -28.09
N ARG A 3 48.19 -12.34 -28.60
CA ARG A 3 47.80 -11.04 -27.99
C ARG A 3 46.34 -10.64 -28.21
N LEU A 4 45.71 -11.09 -29.30
CA LEU A 4 44.28 -10.90 -29.56
C LEU A 4 43.42 -11.88 -28.75
N PHE A 5 43.93 -13.09 -28.49
CA PHE A 5 43.28 -14.07 -27.62
C PHE A 5 43.33 -13.66 -26.14
N LEU A 6 44.43 -13.04 -25.68
CA LEU A 6 44.52 -12.47 -24.33
C LEU A 6 43.63 -11.24 -24.13
N ALA A 7 43.42 -10.42 -25.16
CA ALA A 7 42.47 -9.31 -25.12
C ALA A 7 41.00 -9.80 -25.11
N ALA A 8 40.68 -10.88 -25.85
CA ALA A 8 39.36 -11.50 -25.83
C ALA A 8 39.05 -12.22 -24.50
N VAL A 9 40.04 -12.87 -23.87
CA VAL A 9 39.89 -13.50 -22.55
C VAL A 9 39.81 -12.45 -21.43
N ALA A 10 40.50 -11.32 -21.56
CA ALA A 10 40.36 -10.20 -20.62
C ALA A 10 39.01 -9.47 -20.74
N LEU A 11 38.39 -9.44 -21.93
CA LEU A 11 37.04 -8.89 -22.12
C LEU A 11 35.93 -9.79 -21.54
N VAL A 12 36.14 -11.11 -21.51
CA VAL A 12 35.18 -12.07 -20.91
C VAL A 12 35.27 -12.10 -19.38
N LEU A 13 36.40 -11.71 -18.79
CA LEU A 13 36.59 -11.63 -17.33
C LEU A 13 36.17 -10.27 -16.71
N LEU A 14 35.68 -9.33 -17.52
CA LEU A 14 35.16 -8.02 -17.08
C LEU A 14 33.63 -7.91 -17.21
N GLN A 15 32.92 -9.02 -17.40
CA GLN A 15 31.50 -9.05 -17.06
C GLN A 15 31.36 -9.08 -15.54
N VAL A 16 31.57 -7.91 -14.93
CA VAL A 16 30.94 -7.62 -13.64
C VAL A 16 29.45 -7.73 -13.96
N THR A 17 28.83 -8.83 -13.56
CA THR A 17 27.39 -8.93 -13.50
C THR A 17 26.95 -7.79 -12.61
N ALA A 18 26.45 -6.70 -13.21
CA ALA A 18 25.67 -5.74 -12.49
C ALA A 18 24.48 -6.54 -11.94
N HIS A 19 24.55 -6.86 -10.66
CA HIS A 19 23.44 -7.50 -9.97
C HIS A 19 22.26 -6.52 -10.03
N ALA A 20 21.07 -7.02 -10.37
CA ALA A 20 19.87 -6.20 -10.17
C ALA A 20 19.77 -5.86 -8.69
N ASP A 21 19.58 -4.59 -8.37
CA ASP A 21 19.74 -4.11 -6.99
C ASP A 21 18.44 -4.31 -6.20
N GLU A 22 18.32 -5.49 -5.59
CA GLU A 22 17.47 -5.71 -4.41
C GLU A 22 17.68 -4.55 -3.43
N GLY A 23 16.60 -3.89 -2.99
CA GLY A 23 16.69 -2.89 -1.94
C GLY A 23 15.72 -1.72 -2.05
N MET A 24 15.22 -1.32 -0.87
CA MET A 24 14.41 -0.12 -0.65
C MET A 24 15.19 0.86 0.23
N TRP A 25 16.01 1.68 -0.43
CA TRP A 25 17.05 2.53 0.17
C TRP A 25 16.49 3.83 0.75
N LEU A 26 17.07 4.34 1.83
CA LEU A 26 16.73 5.68 2.33
C LEU A 26 17.32 6.74 1.39
N PRO A 27 16.53 7.68 0.83
CA PRO A 27 17.03 8.72 -0.06
C PRO A 27 18.18 9.54 0.55
N ALA A 28 18.10 9.81 1.86
CA ALA A 28 19.13 10.54 2.60
C ALA A 28 20.50 9.82 2.67
N LEU A 29 20.58 8.53 2.32
CA LEU A 29 21.80 7.74 2.33
C LEU A 29 22.31 7.40 0.91
N VAL A 30 21.65 7.87 -0.15
CA VAL A 30 21.99 7.55 -1.55
C VAL A 30 23.43 7.89 -1.90
N GLN A 31 23.95 9.03 -1.42
CA GLN A 31 25.35 9.43 -1.62
C GLN A 31 26.34 8.38 -1.08
N LYS A 32 26.01 7.76 0.06
CA LYS A 32 26.87 6.78 0.73
C LYS A 32 26.74 5.39 0.12
N LEU A 33 25.53 5.02 -0.30
CA LEU A 33 25.18 3.63 -0.57
C LEU A 33 25.00 3.30 -2.05
N ASN A 34 24.49 4.22 -2.87
CA ASN A 34 23.86 3.85 -4.15
C ASN A 34 24.34 4.65 -5.37
N ILE A 35 24.66 5.93 -5.22
CA ILE A 35 24.80 6.85 -6.36
C ILE A 35 25.84 6.39 -7.40
N VAL A 36 26.95 5.80 -6.94
CA VAL A 36 28.01 5.29 -7.83
C VAL A 36 27.50 4.14 -8.71
N ASP A 37 26.67 3.26 -8.17
CA ASP A 37 26.13 2.13 -8.92
C ASP A 37 24.99 2.59 -9.84
N MET A 38 24.13 3.50 -9.36
CA MET A 38 23.12 4.18 -10.19
C MET A 38 23.75 4.85 -11.43
N GLN A 39 24.87 5.57 -11.25
CA GLN A 39 25.56 6.26 -12.35
C GLN A 39 26.19 5.28 -13.36
N LYS A 40 26.68 4.12 -12.90
CA LYS A 40 27.13 3.05 -13.83
C LYS A 40 25.99 2.47 -14.64
N MET A 41 24.76 2.53 -14.13
CA MET A 41 23.56 2.04 -14.81
C MET A 41 22.90 3.07 -15.73
N GLY A 42 23.42 4.30 -15.81
CA GLY A 42 22.89 5.35 -16.69
C GLY A 42 22.17 6.49 -15.98
N CYS A 43 22.22 6.57 -14.65
CA CYS A 43 21.77 7.75 -13.92
C CYS A 43 22.73 8.94 -14.16
N GLU A 44 22.20 10.06 -14.64
CA GLU A 44 22.94 11.32 -14.85
C GLU A 44 22.85 12.26 -13.64
N LEU A 45 21.97 11.94 -12.67
CA LEU A 45 21.76 12.74 -11.48
C LEU A 45 22.90 12.58 -10.46
N SER A 46 23.09 13.62 -9.65
CA SER A 46 23.83 13.55 -8.40
C SER A 46 22.94 13.07 -7.24
N ALA A 47 23.55 12.71 -6.10
CA ALA A 47 22.75 12.40 -4.91
C ALA A 47 21.98 13.62 -4.38
N ASP A 48 22.51 14.83 -4.58
CA ASP A 48 21.85 16.08 -4.18
C ASP A 48 20.60 16.36 -5.04
N ASP A 49 20.60 15.97 -6.31
CA ASP A 49 19.40 16.09 -7.16
C ASP A 49 18.26 15.17 -6.66
N ILE A 50 18.61 14.06 -5.99
CA ILE A 50 17.65 13.10 -5.44
C ILE A 50 17.15 13.54 -4.07
N TYR A 51 18.08 13.82 -3.14
CA TYR A 51 17.77 14.24 -1.78
C TYR A 51 18.71 15.37 -1.34
N ASN A 52 18.14 16.55 -1.10
CA ASN A 52 18.84 17.66 -0.49
C ASN A 52 17.95 18.34 0.57
N ILE A 53 18.53 18.75 1.70
CA ILE A 53 17.79 19.41 2.78
C ILE A 53 17.69 20.93 2.56
N ASN A 54 18.67 21.52 1.88
CA ASN A 54 18.84 22.97 1.74
C ASN A 54 18.29 23.51 0.42
N ASN A 55 18.25 22.69 -0.63
CA ASN A 55 17.78 23.03 -1.96
C ASN A 55 16.67 22.06 -2.40
N SER A 56 15.91 22.43 -3.42
CA SER A 56 14.90 21.56 -4.02
C SER A 56 15.55 20.30 -4.62
N SER A 57 14.94 19.14 -4.42
CA SER A 57 15.37 17.87 -5.03
C SER A 57 14.15 17.02 -5.42
N LEU A 58 14.36 15.83 -6.01
CA LEU A 58 13.28 14.93 -6.39
C LEU A 58 12.34 14.57 -5.23
N LYS A 59 12.86 14.46 -3.99
CA LYS A 59 12.04 14.22 -2.79
C LYS A 59 10.88 15.21 -2.65
N ASP A 60 11.03 16.45 -3.13
CA ASP A 60 10.02 17.50 -2.98
C ASP A 60 8.88 17.38 -3.99
N ALA A 61 9.04 16.54 -5.02
CA ALA A 61 7.99 16.19 -5.97
C ALA A 61 7.30 14.87 -5.64
N VAL A 62 7.81 14.06 -4.69
CA VAL A 62 7.25 12.76 -4.33
C VAL A 62 6.57 12.85 -2.96
N VAL A 63 5.31 12.46 -2.88
CA VAL A 63 4.49 12.65 -1.68
C VAL A 63 3.79 11.37 -1.23
N ALA A 64 3.57 11.27 0.07
CA ALA A 64 2.75 10.22 0.66
C ALA A 64 1.27 10.63 0.62
N LEU A 65 0.43 9.75 0.08
CA LEU A 65 -1.02 9.88 0.22
C LEU A 65 -1.47 9.17 1.49
N ASP A 66 -2.31 9.86 2.27
CA ASP A 66 -2.96 9.29 3.46
C ASP A 66 -1.96 8.61 4.39
N HIS A 67 -0.87 9.35 4.67
CA HIS A 67 0.25 8.92 5.51
C HIS A 67 1.01 7.68 5.01
N GLY A 68 1.11 7.49 3.68
CA GLY A 68 1.93 6.45 3.06
C GLY A 68 1.16 5.19 2.66
N SER A 69 -0.16 5.29 2.53
CA SER A 69 -0.99 4.20 1.97
C SER A 69 -0.76 4.00 0.47
N CYS A 70 -0.47 5.09 -0.22
CA CYS A 70 -0.05 5.19 -1.62
C CYS A 70 1.00 6.30 -1.76
N THR A 71 1.58 6.37 -2.94
CA THR A 71 2.49 7.44 -3.36
C THR A 71 1.82 8.27 -4.46
N ALA A 72 2.24 9.53 -4.59
CA ALA A 72 1.90 10.39 -5.73
C ALA A 72 3.07 11.31 -6.08
N GLU A 73 3.00 11.95 -7.23
CA GLU A 73 4.03 12.87 -7.72
C GLU A 73 3.48 14.17 -8.30
N LEU A 74 4.19 15.27 -8.02
CA LEU A 74 3.89 16.58 -8.56
C LEU A 74 4.38 16.65 -10.01
N VAL A 75 3.51 17.04 -10.94
CA VAL A 75 3.81 17.15 -12.38
C VAL A 75 3.59 18.56 -12.94
N SER A 76 3.28 19.52 -12.08
CA SER A 76 3.06 20.91 -12.47
C SER A 76 3.50 21.90 -11.39
N PRO A 77 3.72 23.18 -11.75
CA PRO A 77 4.00 24.25 -10.77
C PRO A 77 2.77 24.70 -9.96
N LYS A 78 1.59 24.08 -10.14
CA LYS A 78 0.35 24.44 -9.43
C LYS A 78 -0.26 23.25 -8.68
N GLY A 79 0.59 22.39 -8.14
CA GLY A 79 0.17 21.35 -7.21
C GLY A 79 -0.55 20.17 -7.85
N LEU A 80 -0.50 20.03 -9.19
CA LEU A 80 -1.10 18.89 -9.89
C LEU A 80 -0.33 17.61 -9.58
N LEU A 81 -1.05 16.60 -9.11
CA LEU A 81 -0.55 15.29 -8.71
C LEU A 81 -1.01 14.21 -9.68
N LEU A 82 -0.12 13.29 -10.02
CA LEU A 82 -0.50 11.98 -10.56
C LEU A 82 -0.34 10.91 -9.46
N THR A 83 -1.24 9.94 -9.47
CA THR A 83 -1.18 8.72 -8.65
C THR A 83 -1.96 7.62 -9.38
N ASN A 84 -2.08 6.42 -8.82
CA ASN A 84 -2.88 5.36 -9.44
C ASN A 84 -4.39 5.62 -9.33
N HIS A 85 -5.14 5.08 -10.29
CA HIS A 85 -6.61 5.08 -10.24
C HIS A 85 -7.09 4.33 -8.99
N HIS A 86 -6.45 3.22 -8.62
CA HIS A 86 -6.85 2.49 -7.42
C HIS A 86 -6.53 3.23 -6.10
N CYS A 87 -5.57 4.16 -6.10
CA CYS A 87 -5.26 5.04 -4.96
C CYS A 87 -6.28 6.19 -4.80
N GLY A 88 -6.91 6.61 -5.89
CA GLY A 88 -8.03 7.56 -5.91
C GLY A 88 -9.41 6.91 -5.93
N PHE A 89 -9.51 5.58 -5.91
CA PHE A 89 -10.75 4.86 -6.16
C PHE A 89 -11.85 5.17 -5.13
N GLY A 90 -11.46 5.34 -3.87
CA GLY A 90 -12.38 5.71 -2.80
C GLY A 90 -13.00 7.09 -3.06
N GLU A 91 -12.19 8.06 -3.48
CA GLU A 91 -12.66 9.41 -3.82
C GLU A 91 -13.54 9.42 -5.08
N ILE A 92 -13.14 8.68 -6.12
CA ILE A 92 -13.95 8.56 -7.34
C ILE A 92 -15.32 7.92 -7.02
N GLN A 93 -15.34 6.85 -6.21
CA GLN A 93 -16.57 6.21 -5.74
C GLN A 93 -17.40 7.15 -4.85
N ALA A 94 -16.76 7.91 -3.95
CA ALA A 94 -17.44 8.82 -3.03
C ALA A 94 -18.24 9.90 -3.78
N HIS A 95 -17.69 10.41 -4.89
CA HIS A 95 -18.34 11.38 -5.77
C HIS A 95 -19.28 10.76 -6.81
N SER A 96 -19.27 9.42 -6.97
CA SER A 96 -20.14 8.72 -7.91
C SER A 96 -21.56 8.54 -7.36
N SER A 97 -22.52 8.54 -8.29
CA SER A 97 -23.95 8.35 -8.06
C SER A 97 -24.57 7.61 -9.25
N VAL A 98 -25.88 7.35 -9.21
CA VAL A 98 -26.59 6.76 -10.38
C VAL A 98 -26.74 7.80 -11.49
N GLU A 99 -26.81 9.09 -11.14
CA GLU A 99 -26.93 10.22 -12.04
C GLU A 99 -25.59 10.59 -12.70
N HIS A 100 -24.49 10.47 -11.94
CA HIS A 100 -23.12 10.75 -12.37
C HIS A 100 -22.19 9.63 -11.89
N ASP A 101 -21.97 8.63 -12.75
CA ASP A 101 -21.17 7.45 -12.43
C ASP A 101 -19.71 7.66 -12.87
N TYR A 102 -18.92 8.36 -12.05
CA TYR A 102 -17.51 8.64 -12.38
C TYR A 102 -16.64 7.37 -12.42
N LEU A 103 -17.06 6.28 -11.77
CA LEU A 103 -16.40 4.98 -11.93
C LEU A 103 -16.56 4.46 -13.36
N LYS A 104 -17.76 4.60 -13.95
CA LYS A 104 -18.05 4.14 -15.30
C LYS A 104 -17.56 5.09 -16.38
N ASP A 105 -17.79 6.39 -16.20
CA ASP A 105 -17.64 7.40 -17.25
C ASP A 105 -16.31 8.17 -17.16
N GLY A 106 -15.62 8.06 -16.02
CA GLY A 106 -14.47 8.91 -15.68
C GLY A 106 -14.90 10.32 -15.24
N PHE A 107 -13.93 11.13 -14.83
CA PHE A 107 -14.13 12.50 -14.39
C PHE A 107 -12.99 13.39 -14.90
N TRP A 108 -13.28 14.61 -15.34
CA TRP A 108 -12.27 15.55 -15.87
C TRP A 108 -12.68 17.00 -15.65
N ALA A 109 -12.10 17.65 -14.64
CA ALA A 109 -12.31 19.07 -14.35
C ALA A 109 -11.79 19.94 -15.50
N LYS A 110 -12.67 20.76 -16.10
CA LYS A 110 -12.30 21.69 -17.18
C LYS A 110 -11.67 22.99 -16.67
N SER A 111 -11.80 23.26 -15.37
CA SER A 111 -11.22 24.39 -14.67
C SER A 111 -11.05 24.06 -13.18
N MET A 112 -10.21 24.82 -12.47
CA MET A 112 -9.88 24.57 -11.07
C MET A 112 -11.08 24.67 -10.12
N ASP A 113 -12.10 25.46 -10.45
CA ASP A 113 -13.34 25.59 -9.69
C ASP A 113 -14.26 24.36 -9.81
N GLN A 114 -13.98 23.45 -10.75
CA GLN A 114 -14.71 22.19 -10.93
C GLN A 114 -14.06 21.01 -10.19
N GLU A 115 -12.88 21.21 -9.58
CA GLU A 115 -12.16 20.15 -8.87
C GLU A 115 -12.90 19.78 -7.58
N LEU A 116 -13.06 18.47 -7.33
CA LEU A 116 -13.95 17.98 -6.27
C LEU A 116 -13.19 17.80 -4.95
N PRO A 117 -13.59 18.46 -3.85
CA PRO A 117 -12.90 18.34 -2.57
C PRO A 117 -13.08 16.95 -1.94
N ASN A 118 -12.03 16.44 -1.28
CA ASN A 118 -12.02 15.13 -0.63
C ASN A 118 -11.67 15.26 0.86
N PRO A 119 -12.66 15.54 1.74
CA PRO A 119 -12.43 15.60 3.18
C PRO A 119 -11.77 14.33 3.71
N GLY A 120 -10.69 14.49 4.48
CA GLY A 120 -9.93 13.38 5.07
C GLY A 120 -8.77 12.87 4.20
N LYS A 121 -8.72 13.22 2.91
CA LYS A 121 -7.55 12.90 2.07
C LYS A 121 -6.40 13.84 2.40
N THR A 122 -5.19 13.29 2.50
CA THR A 122 -3.99 14.07 2.86
C THR A 122 -2.82 13.81 1.94
N VAL A 123 -1.95 14.81 1.80
CA VAL A 123 -0.70 14.75 1.05
C VAL A 123 0.44 15.18 1.97
N SER A 124 1.39 14.28 2.23
CA SER A 124 2.54 14.52 3.12
C SER A 124 3.85 14.64 2.34
N PHE A 125 4.52 15.79 2.45
CA PHE A 125 5.84 16.04 1.87
C PHE A 125 6.95 15.69 2.85
N LEU A 126 7.99 14.96 2.43
CA LEU A 126 9.16 14.70 3.27
C LEU A 126 10.05 15.95 3.33
N VAL A 127 10.11 16.58 4.50
CA VAL A 127 10.97 17.74 4.75
C VAL A 127 12.42 17.32 4.93
N ARG A 128 12.67 16.40 5.87
CA ARG A 128 14.02 15.88 6.16
C ARG A 128 14.00 14.54 6.88
N VAL A 129 15.14 13.85 6.81
CA VAL A 129 15.47 12.60 7.50
C VAL A 129 16.78 12.80 8.26
N GLU A 130 16.84 12.31 9.50
CA GLU A 130 18.01 12.43 10.37
C GLU A 130 18.28 11.10 11.10
N ASP A 131 19.53 10.66 11.12
CA ASP A 131 19.95 9.52 11.96
C ASP A 131 20.03 9.97 13.42
N VAL A 132 19.15 9.43 14.25
CA VAL A 132 19.07 9.72 15.68
C VAL A 132 19.41 8.50 16.53
N THR A 133 20.02 7.47 15.93
CA THR A 133 20.30 6.18 16.57
C THR A 133 21.06 6.35 17.88
N GLN A 134 22.13 7.14 17.88
CA GLN A 134 22.95 7.35 19.08
C GLN A 134 22.18 8.05 20.21
N ARG A 135 21.26 8.96 19.86
CA ARG A 135 20.47 9.71 20.84
C ARG A 135 19.33 8.87 21.40
N VAL A 136 18.71 8.03 20.58
CA VAL A 136 17.65 7.11 20.99
C VAL A 136 18.19 5.96 21.84
N LEU A 137 19.39 5.46 21.55
CA LEU A 137 20.02 4.36 22.28
C LEU A 137 20.89 4.82 23.47
N ASP A 138 20.93 6.12 23.77
CA ASP A 138 21.66 6.62 24.94
C ASP A 138 21.07 6.05 26.24
N GLY A 139 21.95 5.53 27.09
CA GLY A 139 21.56 4.86 28.34
C GLY A 139 20.96 3.46 28.17
N VAL A 140 20.78 2.94 26.95
CA VAL A 140 20.26 1.60 26.72
C VAL A 140 21.37 0.54 26.85
N THR A 141 21.20 -0.46 27.72
CA THR A 141 22.18 -1.52 27.95
C THR A 141 21.66 -2.91 27.54
N ALA A 142 22.54 -3.92 27.54
CA ALA A 142 22.21 -5.29 27.11
C ALA A 142 21.40 -6.06 28.16
N GLU A 143 21.50 -5.67 29.43
CA GLU A 143 20.91 -6.33 30.60
C GLU A 143 19.47 -5.89 30.88
N MET A 144 19.00 -4.82 30.21
CA MET A 144 17.66 -4.30 30.37
C MET A 144 16.59 -5.28 29.89
N THR A 145 15.47 -5.31 30.60
CA THR A 145 14.24 -5.94 30.11
C THR A 145 13.73 -5.22 28.86
N THR A 146 12.87 -5.89 28.08
CA THR A 146 12.25 -5.29 26.89
C THR A 146 11.45 -4.03 27.25
N ASP A 147 10.72 -4.04 28.36
CA ASP A 147 9.93 -2.89 28.83
C ASP A 147 10.80 -1.69 29.21
N GLU A 148 11.85 -1.89 30.01
CA GLU A 148 12.79 -0.82 30.39
C GLU A 148 13.45 -0.20 29.16
N ARG A 149 13.90 -1.05 28.22
CA ARG A 149 14.48 -0.61 26.95
C ARG A 149 13.48 0.23 26.14
N ASN A 150 12.23 -0.24 26.02
CA ASN A 150 11.19 0.45 25.28
C ASN A 150 10.82 1.79 25.91
N GLU A 151 10.77 1.88 27.25
CA GLU A 151 10.49 3.13 27.96
C GLU A 151 11.55 4.20 27.65
N ILE A 152 12.84 3.84 27.69
CA ILE A 152 13.94 4.76 27.35
C ILE A 152 13.84 5.22 25.89
N ILE A 153 13.66 4.28 24.96
CA ILE A 153 13.53 4.58 23.53
C ILE A 153 12.33 5.49 23.26
N GLN A 154 11.17 5.21 23.87
CA GLN A 154 9.95 6.01 23.69
C GLN A 154 10.14 7.42 24.24
N LYS A 155 10.75 7.56 25.42
CA LYS A 155 11.06 8.87 26.01
C LYS A 155 11.98 9.69 25.11
N ALA A 156 13.10 9.12 24.68
CA ALA A 156 14.04 9.80 23.79
C ALA A 156 13.39 10.18 22.46
N SER A 157 12.60 9.26 21.87
CA SER A 157 11.86 9.49 20.63
C SER A 157 10.86 10.64 20.76
N PHE A 158 10.11 10.70 21.87
CA PHE A 158 9.18 11.78 22.15
C PHE A 158 9.88 13.15 22.26
N GLU A 159 11.01 13.21 22.97
CA GLU A 159 11.79 14.44 23.11
C GLU A 159 12.33 14.93 21.75
N ILE A 160 12.90 14.03 20.94
CA ILE A 160 13.39 14.33 19.59
C ILE A 160 12.26 14.86 18.70
N GLN A 161 11.09 14.20 18.70
CA GLN A 161 9.95 14.62 17.90
C GLN A 161 9.44 16.00 18.33
N LYS A 162 9.31 16.22 19.64
CA LYS A 162 8.86 17.49 20.20
C LYS A 162 9.78 18.65 19.81
N GLU A 163 11.10 18.44 19.82
CA GLU A 163 12.07 19.44 19.38
C GLU A 163 11.93 19.74 17.89
N ALA A 164 11.71 18.72 17.05
CA ALA A 164 11.56 18.88 15.62
C ALA A 164 10.30 19.67 15.21
N THR A 165 9.27 19.69 16.06
CA THR A 165 7.97 20.32 15.78
C THR A 165 7.67 21.53 16.69
N ALA A 166 8.63 22.03 17.47
CA ALA A 166 8.37 23.05 18.49
C ALA A 166 7.97 24.43 17.91
N GLU A 167 8.46 24.76 16.71
CA GLU A 167 8.37 26.10 16.11
C GLU A 167 7.74 26.08 14.70
N ASN A 168 7.04 25.00 14.35
CA ASN A 168 6.45 24.79 13.02
C ASN A 168 5.20 23.90 13.10
N ASP A 169 4.49 23.78 11.99
CA ASP A 169 3.30 22.93 11.86
C ASP A 169 3.63 21.55 11.26
N TYR A 170 4.88 21.09 11.40
CA TYR A 170 5.31 19.80 10.87
C TYR A 170 4.88 18.64 11.76
N GLU A 171 4.82 17.46 11.15
CA GLU A 171 4.73 16.19 11.83
C GLU A 171 6.10 15.52 11.89
N ALA A 172 6.47 14.96 13.04
CA ALA A 172 7.74 14.26 13.19
C ALA A 172 7.54 12.87 13.77
N ARG A 173 8.24 11.88 13.21
CA ARG A 173 8.13 10.47 13.61
C ARG A 173 9.53 9.85 13.67
N VAL A 174 9.92 9.34 14.83
CA VAL A 174 11.10 8.48 14.97
C VAL A 174 10.70 7.06 14.60
N GLN A 175 11.41 6.48 13.64
CA GLN A 175 11.15 5.14 13.13
C GLN A 175 12.31 4.21 13.46
N SER A 176 11.96 3.04 13.98
CA SER A 176 12.88 1.92 14.16
C SER A 176 13.16 1.25 12.82
N LEU A 177 14.44 1.00 12.53
CA LEU A 177 14.93 0.39 11.30
C LEU A 177 15.85 -0.80 11.66
N LEU A 178 15.95 -1.77 10.74
CA LEU A 178 16.76 -2.98 10.90
C LEU A 178 16.49 -3.70 12.23
N GLU A 179 15.21 -3.97 12.52
CA GLU A 179 14.74 -4.66 13.74
C GLU A 179 15.18 -3.96 15.06
N GLY A 180 15.23 -2.62 15.07
CA GLY A 180 15.59 -1.85 16.27
C GLY A 180 17.09 -1.67 16.49
N ASN A 181 17.90 -1.88 15.45
CA ASN A 181 19.33 -1.59 15.46
C ASN A 181 19.65 -0.16 15.01
N GLN A 182 18.72 0.53 14.35
CA GLN A 182 18.86 1.92 13.90
C GLN A 182 17.57 2.71 14.12
N TYR A 183 17.69 4.03 14.33
CA TYR A 183 16.55 4.92 14.52
C TYR A 183 16.74 6.21 13.73
N PHE A 184 15.73 6.55 12.94
CA PHE A 184 15.74 7.74 12.10
C PHE A 184 14.51 8.60 12.37
N LEU A 185 14.72 9.91 12.47
CA LEU A 185 13.66 10.91 12.53
C LEU A 185 13.23 11.27 11.12
N PHE A 186 11.93 11.20 10.84
CA PHE A 186 11.31 11.67 9.62
C PHE A 186 10.41 12.86 9.94
N VAL A 187 10.59 13.97 9.22
CA VAL A 187 9.81 15.21 9.39
C VAL A 187 9.01 15.46 8.11
N TYR A 188 7.71 15.71 8.27
CA TYR A 188 6.74 15.87 7.19
C TYR A 188 5.95 17.16 7.30
N GLU A 189 5.52 17.69 6.17
CA GLU A 189 4.52 18.75 6.06
C GLU A 189 3.26 18.19 5.37
N THR A 190 2.12 18.22 6.07
CA THR A 190 0.89 17.51 5.64
C THR A 190 -0.21 18.48 5.23
N PHE A 191 -0.57 18.48 3.94
CA PHE A 191 -1.68 19.23 3.35
C PHE A 191 -2.99 18.43 3.43
N ARG A 192 -4.10 19.14 3.69
CA ARG A 192 -5.42 18.54 4.01
C ARG A 192 -6.55 19.00 3.09
N ASP A 193 -6.27 19.85 2.10
CA ASP A 193 -7.16 20.18 0.99
C ASP A 193 -6.60 19.56 -0.30
N VAL A 194 -7.13 18.39 -0.65
CA VAL A 194 -6.72 17.62 -1.83
C VAL A 194 -7.96 17.35 -2.67
N ARG A 195 -7.95 17.84 -3.91
CA ARG A 195 -9.14 17.82 -4.79
C ARG A 195 -8.94 16.87 -5.95
N LEU A 196 -9.99 16.14 -6.34
CA LEU A 196 -9.99 15.26 -7.50
C LEU A 196 -10.08 16.14 -8.75
N VAL A 197 -9.16 15.94 -9.69
CA VAL A 197 -9.04 16.72 -10.93
C VAL A 197 -9.43 15.89 -12.14
N GLY A 198 -9.02 14.62 -12.16
CA GLY A 198 -9.23 13.76 -13.32
C GLY A 198 -9.11 12.28 -12.99
N ALA A 199 -9.91 11.45 -13.64
CA ALA A 199 -9.80 10.00 -13.60
C ALA A 199 -10.33 9.41 -14.92
N PRO A 200 -9.62 8.48 -15.56
CA PRO A 200 -10.18 7.70 -16.64
C PRO A 200 -11.33 6.81 -16.13
N PRO A 201 -12.22 6.33 -17.01
CA PRO A 201 -13.21 5.33 -16.62
C PRO A 201 -12.54 4.05 -16.10
N ALA A 202 -13.22 3.29 -15.25
CA ALA A 202 -12.68 2.04 -14.68
C ALA A 202 -12.31 1.00 -15.75
N SER A 203 -12.94 1.02 -16.92
CA SER A 203 -12.57 0.20 -18.09
C SER A 203 -11.22 0.58 -18.72
N ILE A 204 -10.58 1.66 -18.27
CA ILE A 204 -9.16 2.00 -18.55
C ILE A 204 -8.36 1.91 -17.25
N GLY A 205 -8.81 2.59 -16.20
CA GLY A 205 -8.13 2.69 -14.89
C GLY A 205 -7.99 1.37 -14.14
N LYS A 206 -8.84 0.39 -14.45
CA LYS A 206 -8.87 -0.96 -13.88
C LYS A 206 -9.16 -2.03 -14.95
N PHE A 207 -8.77 -1.78 -16.20
CA PHE A 207 -8.92 -2.76 -17.28
C PHE A 207 -8.28 -4.10 -16.90
N GLY A 208 -9.02 -5.20 -17.11
CA GLY A 208 -8.70 -6.55 -16.70
C GLY A 208 -9.03 -6.88 -15.24
N GLY A 209 -9.48 -5.88 -14.46
CA GLY A 209 -10.06 -6.03 -13.13
C GLY A 209 -9.28 -6.95 -12.21
N ASP A 210 -10.01 -7.86 -11.58
CA ASP A 210 -9.42 -8.84 -10.68
C ASP A 210 -8.64 -9.90 -11.48
N THR A 211 -9.07 -10.28 -12.68
CA THR A 211 -8.43 -11.33 -13.50
C THR A 211 -6.98 -11.00 -13.82
N ASP A 212 -6.71 -9.76 -14.21
CA ASP A 212 -5.37 -9.30 -14.55
C ASP A 212 -4.56 -8.88 -13.32
N ASN A 213 -5.14 -8.72 -12.12
CA ASN A 213 -4.39 -8.28 -10.92
C ASN A 213 -3.18 -9.19 -10.63
N TRP A 214 -2.00 -8.59 -10.39
CA TRP A 214 -0.69 -9.25 -10.29
C TRP A 214 -0.19 -9.96 -11.57
N MET A 215 -0.86 -9.83 -12.72
CA MET A 215 -0.49 -10.51 -13.96
C MET A 215 0.28 -9.59 -14.91
N TRP A 216 1.23 -10.18 -15.63
CA TRP A 216 1.82 -9.66 -16.85
C TRP A 216 1.66 -10.70 -17.97
N PRO A 217 1.31 -10.34 -19.22
CA PRO A 217 1.15 -8.99 -19.78
C PRO A 217 -0.05 -8.17 -19.27
N ARG A 218 0.17 -6.88 -19.01
CA ARG A 218 -0.82 -5.94 -18.46
C ARG A 218 -1.07 -4.76 -19.39
N HIS A 219 -2.29 -4.23 -19.41
CA HIS A 219 -2.67 -3.10 -20.28
C HIS A 219 -3.37 -1.96 -19.52
N THR A 220 -3.48 -2.02 -18.19
CA THR A 220 -4.26 -1.07 -17.40
C THR A 220 -3.66 0.35 -17.41
N GLY A 221 -4.50 1.34 -17.71
CA GLY A 221 -4.17 2.76 -17.56
C GLY A 221 -4.39 3.24 -16.13
N ASP A 222 -3.69 2.64 -15.17
CA ASP A 222 -3.93 2.85 -13.73
C ASP A 222 -3.40 4.20 -13.24
N PHE A 223 -4.14 5.26 -13.52
CA PHE A 223 -3.83 6.61 -13.04
C PHE A 223 -5.08 7.41 -12.64
N SER A 224 -4.90 8.35 -11.73
CA SER A 224 -5.83 9.42 -11.40
C SER A 224 -5.06 10.69 -11.08
N ILE A 225 -5.76 11.82 -11.07
CA ILE A 225 -5.17 13.15 -10.97
C ILE A 225 -5.84 13.90 -9.83
N PHE A 226 -5.02 14.45 -8.94
CA PHE A 226 -5.44 15.30 -7.85
C PHE A 226 -4.72 16.64 -7.89
N ARG A 227 -5.16 17.60 -7.07
CA ARG A 227 -4.44 18.85 -6.84
C ARG A 227 -4.35 19.15 -5.35
N VAL A 228 -3.17 19.57 -4.92
CA VAL A 228 -2.93 20.08 -3.57
C VAL A 228 -3.32 21.56 -3.50
N TYR A 229 -4.11 21.90 -2.49
CA TYR A 229 -4.47 23.28 -2.15
C TYR A 229 -3.89 23.67 -0.78
N CYS A 230 -3.66 24.96 -0.61
CA CYS A 230 -3.12 25.55 0.61
C CYS A 230 -3.81 26.88 0.93
N SER A 231 -3.62 27.40 2.14
CA SER A 231 -4.06 28.75 2.46
C SER A 231 -3.30 29.78 1.62
N PRO A 232 -3.82 31.01 1.45
CA PRO A 232 -3.16 32.05 0.65
C PRO A 232 -1.72 32.43 1.09
N ASP A 233 -1.32 32.09 2.31
CA ASP A 233 0.05 32.25 2.82
C ASP A 233 0.97 31.06 2.50
N GLY A 234 0.48 30.07 1.75
CA GLY A 234 1.22 28.90 1.30
C GLY A 234 1.23 27.71 2.28
N LYS A 235 0.52 27.80 3.41
CA LYS A 235 0.55 26.78 4.47
C LYS A 235 -0.51 25.69 4.31
N PRO A 236 -0.30 24.52 4.93
CA PRO A 236 -1.34 23.50 5.03
C PRO A 236 -2.62 24.00 5.70
N ALA A 237 -3.74 23.86 5.00
CA ALA A 237 -5.07 24.22 5.51
C ALA A 237 -6.06 23.08 5.27
N ASP A 238 -7.13 23.07 6.06
CA ASP A 238 -8.32 22.28 5.72
C ASP A 238 -9.04 22.93 4.53
N TYR A 239 -10.00 22.22 3.93
CA TYR A 239 -10.77 22.74 2.79
C TYR A 239 -11.37 24.12 3.06
N SER A 240 -11.13 25.04 2.12
CA SER A 240 -11.78 26.34 2.03
C SER A 240 -11.91 26.74 0.56
N GLU A 241 -12.98 27.47 0.22
CA GLU A 241 -13.13 28.07 -1.10
C GLU A 241 -12.06 29.12 -1.40
N ASP A 242 -11.48 29.72 -0.35
CA ASP A 242 -10.40 30.72 -0.45
C ASP A 242 -9.00 30.11 -0.63
N ASN A 243 -8.87 28.78 -0.49
CA ASN A 243 -7.59 28.12 -0.68
C ASN A 243 -7.14 28.21 -2.14
N VAL A 244 -5.82 28.29 -2.35
CA VAL A 244 -5.19 28.41 -3.67
C VAL A 244 -4.40 27.15 -4.01
N PRO A 245 -4.18 26.85 -5.30
CA PRO A 245 -3.29 25.76 -5.71
C PRO A 245 -1.90 25.92 -5.09
N TYR A 246 -1.38 24.83 -4.51
CA TYR A 246 -0.05 24.81 -3.90
C TYR A 246 1.04 24.95 -4.96
N GLU A 247 2.03 25.81 -4.71
CA GLU A 247 3.23 25.94 -5.54
C GLU A 247 4.35 25.06 -4.95
N PRO A 248 4.69 23.92 -5.57
CA PRO A 248 5.66 23.00 -5.00
C PRO A 248 7.10 23.48 -5.21
N LYS A 249 7.99 23.10 -4.29
CA LYS A 249 9.45 23.36 -4.40
C LYS A 249 10.07 22.65 -5.62
N HIS A 250 9.50 21.52 -6.02
CA HIS A 250 9.90 20.75 -7.18
C HIS A 250 8.69 20.04 -7.80
N PHE A 251 8.73 19.80 -9.11
CA PHE A 251 7.78 18.95 -9.83
C PHE A 251 8.52 18.26 -10.97
N LEU A 252 8.06 17.07 -11.36
CA LEU A 252 8.71 16.25 -12.36
C LEU A 252 8.38 16.73 -13.77
N PRO A 253 9.39 17.03 -14.63
CA PRO A 253 9.18 17.11 -16.07
C PRO A 253 8.76 15.76 -16.62
N VAL A 254 7.88 15.77 -17.62
CA VAL A 254 7.25 14.56 -18.16
C VAL A 254 7.86 14.21 -19.51
N SER A 255 8.44 13.02 -19.63
CA SER A 255 9.16 12.59 -20.83
C SER A 255 8.22 12.10 -21.94
N LEU A 256 8.52 12.51 -23.18
CA LEU A 256 7.95 11.98 -24.42
C LEU A 256 8.93 11.11 -25.21
N ASP A 257 10.12 10.83 -24.67
CA ASP A 257 11.16 10.03 -25.35
C ASP A 257 10.84 8.53 -25.36
N GLY A 258 9.87 8.10 -24.55
CA GLY A 258 9.53 6.70 -24.37
C GLY A 258 10.54 5.93 -23.54
N ILE A 259 10.47 4.60 -23.64
CA ILE A 259 11.29 3.64 -22.89
C ILE A 259 11.86 2.59 -23.84
N SER A 260 13.06 2.11 -23.53
CA SER A 260 13.77 1.03 -24.23
C SER A 260 14.31 -0.01 -23.24
N ASP A 261 14.52 -1.23 -23.72
CA ASP A 261 15.16 -2.29 -22.93
C ASP A 261 16.54 -1.85 -22.41
N GLY A 262 16.79 -2.05 -21.12
CA GLY A 262 18.02 -1.64 -20.44
C GLY A 262 18.08 -0.18 -19.98
N ASP A 263 17.07 0.65 -20.27
CA ASP A 263 17.03 2.03 -19.77
C ASP A 263 17.04 2.08 -18.24
N PHE A 264 17.81 3.00 -17.67
CA PHE A 264 17.79 3.26 -16.22
C PHE A 264 16.41 3.71 -15.76
N ALA A 265 15.91 3.08 -14.69
CA ALA A 265 14.67 3.47 -14.03
C ALA A 265 14.84 3.44 -12.50
N MET A 266 14.41 4.51 -11.84
CA MET A 266 14.26 4.53 -10.39
C MET A 266 12.83 4.83 -9.97
N VAL A 267 12.44 4.26 -8.84
CA VAL A 267 11.15 4.48 -8.21
C VAL A 267 11.40 5.05 -6.82
N MET A 268 10.72 6.15 -6.52
CA MET A 268 10.69 6.76 -5.18
C MET A 268 9.27 6.71 -4.65
N GLY A 269 9.08 6.20 -3.44
CA GLY A 269 7.74 6.06 -2.88
C GLY A 269 7.74 5.61 -1.43
N TYR A 270 6.56 5.24 -0.93
CA TYR A 270 6.34 4.93 0.47
C TYR A 270 5.96 3.45 0.65
N PRO A 271 6.89 2.50 0.44
CA PRO A 271 6.61 1.09 0.63
C PRO A 271 6.10 0.83 2.05
N GLY A 272 4.98 0.15 2.15
CA GLY A 272 4.22 -0.05 3.38
C GLY A 272 4.97 -0.93 4.36
N ARG A 273 5.22 -2.20 3.99
CA ARG A 273 5.91 -3.15 4.87
C ARG A 273 6.59 -4.28 4.10
N THR A 274 7.83 -4.59 4.48
CA THR A 274 8.53 -5.85 4.16
C THR A 274 9.00 -6.53 5.45
N ASN A 275 9.42 -7.78 5.36
CA ASN A 275 10.08 -8.53 6.43
C ASN A 275 11.20 -9.41 5.83
N ARG A 276 12.15 -8.80 5.11
CA ARG A 276 13.27 -9.46 4.40
C ARG A 276 14.23 -10.18 5.34
N TYR A 277 14.31 -9.73 6.59
CA TYR A 277 15.14 -10.35 7.61
C TYR A 277 14.40 -11.40 8.45
N LYS A 278 13.20 -11.81 8.04
CA LYS A 278 12.44 -12.86 8.72
C LYS A 278 13.19 -14.21 8.62
N SER A 279 13.28 -14.91 9.76
CA SER A 279 13.86 -16.25 9.85
C SER A 279 13.01 -17.30 9.13
N SER A 280 13.58 -18.48 8.90
CA SER A 280 12.89 -19.67 8.39
C SER A 280 11.64 -19.99 9.20
N PHE A 281 11.71 -19.95 10.53
CA PHE A 281 10.57 -20.14 11.42
C PHE A 281 9.43 -19.14 11.15
N GLY A 282 9.77 -17.87 10.95
CA GLY A 282 8.77 -16.84 10.67
C GLY A 282 8.18 -16.93 9.27
N VAL A 283 8.96 -17.40 8.29
CA VAL A 283 8.47 -17.67 6.92
C VAL A 283 7.53 -18.88 6.95
N GLU A 284 7.90 -19.97 7.61
CA GLU A 284 7.05 -21.16 7.80
C GLU A 284 5.75 -20.80 8.51
N TYR A 285 5.79 -19.96 9.55
CA TYR A 285 4.58 -19.46 10.22
C TYR A 285 3.66 -18.70 9.26
N THR A 286 4.22 -17.83 8.40
CA THR A 286 3.42 -17.14 7.38
C THR A 286 2.76 -18.11 6.41
N MET A 287 3.51 -19.11 5.94
CA MET A 287 3.02 -20.08 4.97
C MET A 287 1.96 -21.02 5.54
N ASN A 288 2.11 -21.43 6.80
CA ASN A 288 1.30 -22.48 7.42
C ASN A 288 0.18 -21.96 8.33
N VAL A 289 0.26 -20.69 8.77
CA VAL A 289 -0.73 -20.07 9.67
C VAL A 289 -1.36 -18.84 9.01
N THR A 290 -0.61 -17.75 8.86
CA THR A 290 -1.17 -16.45 8.45
C THR A 290 -1.86 -16.50 7.08
N ASN A 291 -1.21 -17.05 6.05
CA ASN A 291 -1.75 -17.09 4.70
C ASN A 291 -2.95 -18.04 4.57
N PRO A 292 -2.90 -19.29 5.07
CA PRO A 292 -4.05 -20.20 5.03
C PRO A 292 -5.29 -19.64 5.74
N VAL A 293 -5.14 -19.04 6.92
CA VAL A 293 -6.26 -18.42 7.66
C VAL A 293 -6.94 -17.35 6.80
N ARG A 294 -6.14 -16.46 6.20
CA ARG A 294 -6.65 -15.39 5.33
C ARG A 294 -7.36 -15.94 4.09
N ILE A 295 -6.78 -16.95 3.45
CA ILE A 295 -7.36 -17.60 2.26
C ILE A 295 -8.73 -18.21 2.60
N ASN A 296 -8.79 -18.96 3.71
CA ASN A 296 -10.01 -19.64 4.13
C ASN A 296 -11.13 -18.65 4.48
N ALA A 297 -10.85 -17.61 5.26
CA ALA A 297 -11.86 -16.62 5.63
C ALA A 297 -12.31 -15.77 4.42
N ARG A 298 -11.37 -15.27 3.61
CA ARG A 298 -11.69 -14.33 2.54
C ARG A 298 -12.33 -14.99 1.33
N SER A 299 -12.01 -16.24 1.02
CA SER A 299 -12.70 -16.97 -0.07
C SER A 299 -14.21 -17.01 0.12
N VAL A 300 -14.67 -17.31 1.35
CA VAL A 300 -16.10 -17.33 1.71
C VAL A 300 -16.71 -15.93 1.66
N LYS A 301 -16.06 -14.94 2.28
CA LYS A 301 -16.52 -13.55 2.26
C LYS A 301 -16.68 -13.02 0.83
N LEU A 302 -15.65 -13.19 -0.02
CA LEU A 302 -15.64 -12.69 -1.39
C LEU A 302 -16.73 -13.31 -2.26
N ALA A 303 -17.05 -14.59 -2.07
CA ALA A 303 -18.14 -15.24 -2.79
C ALA A 303 -19.48 -14.56 -2.52
N ILE A 304 -19.78 -14.27 -1.24
CA ILE A 304 -21.01 -13.59 -0.82
C ILE A 304 -21.07 -12.16 -1.34
N LEU A 305 -19.96 -11.42 -1.25
CA LEU A 305 -19.90 -10.05 -1.76
C LEU A 305 -20.09 -9.98 -3.28
N LYS A 306 -19.49 -10.92 -4.05
CA LYS A 306 -19.64 -10.96 -5.50
C LYS A 306 -21.08 -11.26 -5.92
N GLU A 307 -21.78 -12.16 -5.21
CA GLU A 307 -23.21 -12.42 -5.42
C GLU A 307 -24.03 -11.13 -5.28
N TYR A 308 -23.79 -10.35 -4.21
CA TYR A 308 -24.48 -9.09 -4.00
C TYR A 308 -24.16 -8.06 -5.08
N MET A 309 -22.87 -7.83 -5.37
CA MET A 309 -22.44 -6.85 -6.38
C MET A 309 -23.02 -7.15 -7.77
N SER A 310 -23.21 -8.43 -8.10
CA SER A 310 -23.80 -8.84 -9.39
C SER A 310 -25.32 -8.62 -9.48
N SER A 311 -25.98 -8.22 -8.39
CA SER A 311 -27.44 -8.07 -8.35
C SER A 311 -27.94 -6.75 -8.97
N SER A 312 -27.14 -5.69 -8.93
CA SER A 312 -27.50 -4.37 -9.47
C SER A 312 -26.30 -3.43 -9.54
N GLN A 313 -26.39 -2.38 -10.38
CA GLN A 313 -25.38 -1.32 -10.43
C GLN A 313 -25.19 -0.63 -9.07
N LYS A 314 -26.28 -0.39 -8.32
CA LYS A 314 -26.20 0.15 -6.96
C LYS A 314 -25.35 -0.74 -6.07
N ALA A 315 -25.62 -2.04 -6.04
CA ALA A 315 -24.88 -3.00 -5.22
C ALA A 315 -23.39 -3.06 -5.62
N ASN A 316 -23.12 -3.02 -6.92
CA ASN A 316 -21.75 -2.97 -7.44
C ASN A 316 -21.00 -1.72 -6.94
N ILE A 317 -21.57 -0.52 -7.11
CA ILE A 317 -20.99 0.75 -6.64
C ILE A 317 -20.78 0.71 -5.11
N GLN A 318 -21.76 0.17 -4.38
CA GLN A 318 -21.77 0.15 -2.93
C GLN A 318 -20.64 -0.70 -2.32
N TYR A 319 -20.27 -1.83 -2.97
CA TYR A 319 -19.31 -2.79 -2.42
C TYR A 319 -17.99 -2.88 -3.21
N ALA A 320 -17.84 -2.19 -4.34
CA ALA A 320 -16.67 -2.27 -5.21
C ALA A 320 -15.33 -2.06 -4.49
N SER A 321 -15.22 -1.01 -3.67
CA SER A 321 -13.99 -0.68 -2.93
C SER A 321 -13.65 -1.75 -1.88
N LYS A 322 -14.66 -2.22 -1.14
CA LYS A 322 -14.52 -3.25 -0.10
C LYS A 322 -14.13 -4.62 -0.68
N TYR A 323 -14.74 -4.99 -1.80
CA TYR A 323 -14.42 -6.23 -2.52
C TYR A 323 -12.98 -6.22 -3.02
N ALA A 324 -12.58 -5.16 -3.73
CA ALA A 324 -11.23 -5.04 -4.31
C ALA A 324 -10.14 -5.15 -3.22
N ARG A 325 -10.30 -4.44 -2.10
CA ARG A 325 -9.35 -4.51 -0.96
C ARG A 325 -9.24 -5.92 -0.39
N SER A 326 -10.36 -6.64 -0.27
CA SER A 326 -10.35 -8.00 0.28
C SER A 326 -9.74 -9.01 -0.69
N SER A 327 -10.11 -8.90 -1.98
CA SER A 327 -9.63 -9.77 -3.08
C SER A 327 -8.12 -9.64 -3.29
N ASN A 328 -7.58 -8.43 -3.20
CA ASN A 328 -6.15 -8.19 -3.39
C ASN A 328 -5.28 -9.04 -2.46
N TYR A 329 -5.53 -8.96 -1.15
CA TYR A 329 -4.79 -9.72 -0.14
C TYR A 329 -5.11 -11.21 -0.14
N TYR A 330 -6.30 -11.61 -0.61
CA TYR A 330 -6.64 -13.01 -0.83
C TYR A 330 -5.73 -13.63 -1.92
N LYS A 331 -5.62 -12.98 -3.08
CA LYS A 331 -4.73 -13.41 -4.17
C LYS A 331 -3.26 -13.33 -3.79
N TYR A 332 -2.86 -12.26 -3.13
CA TYR A 332 -1.51 -12.08 -2.62
C TYR A 332 -1.08 -13.24 -1.73
N SER A 333 -1.91 -13.69 -0.77
CA SER A 333 -1.54 -14.82 0.10
C SER A 333 -1.37 -16.14 -0.67
N ILE A 334 -2.16 -16.36 -1.72
CA ILE A 334 -2.02 -17.54 -2.60
C ILE A 334 -0.72 -17.45 -3.39
N GLY A 335 -0.45 -16.29 -4.01
CA GLY A 335 0.76 -16.04 -4.78
C GLY A 335 2.02 -16.11 -3.93
N GLN A 336 1.99 -15.54 -2.72
CA GLN A 336 3.12 -15.53 -1.80
C GLN A 336 3.51 -16.96 -1.40
N ASN A 337 2.57 -17.82 -1.00
CA ASN A 337 2.89 -19.21 -0.67
C ASN A 337 3.52 -19.95 -1.86
N LYS A 338 2.91 -19.82 -3.05
CA LYS A 338 3.45 -20.43 -4.28
C LYS A 338 4.86 -19.94 -4.60
N GLY A 339 5.10 -18.63 -4.47
CA GLY A 339 6.41 -18.03 -4.69
C GLY A 339 7.44 -18.55 -3.68
N LEU A 340 7.12 -18.51 -2.39
CA LEU A 340 8.01 -18.97 -1.32
C LEU A 340 8.42 -20.45 -1.50
N GLU A 341 7.49 -21.31 -1.91
CA GLU A 341 7.75 -22.73 -2.23
C GLU A 341 8.63 -22.88 -3.46
N ALA A 342 8.27 -22.25 -4.58
CA ALA A 342 9.00 -22.36 -5.85
C ALA A 342 10.45 -21.87 -5.74
N LEU A 343 10.69 -20.91 -4.84
CA LEU A 343 11.99 -20.27 -4.64
C LEU A 343 12.83 -20.91 -3.53
N HIS A 344 12.31 -21.95 -2.88
CA HIS A 344 12.96 -22.62 -1.75
C HIS A 344 13.42 -21.63 -0.66
N VAL A 345 12.58 -20.64 -0.33
CA VAL A 345 12.95 -19.54 0.56
C VAL A 345 13.25 -20.05 1.97
N VAL A 346 12.48 -21.01 2.46
CA VAL A 346 12.69 -21.61 3.80
C VAL A 346 14.07 -22.27 3.86
N GLU A 347 14.45 -23.03 2.84
CA GLU A 347 15.74 -23.70 2.75
C GLU A 347 16.89 -22.70 2.67
N LYS A 348 16.75 -21.64 1.85
CA LYS A 348 17.72 -20.53 1.77
C LYS A 348 17.92 -19.86 3.14
N LYS A 349 16.83 -19.59 3.88
CA LYS A 349 16.91 -19.01 5.24
C LYS A 349 17.59 -19.96 6.23
N LYS A 350 17.25 -21.26 6.21
CA LYS A 350 17.91 -22.28 7.06
C LYS A 350 19.41 -22.37 6.79
N ALA A 351 19.82 -22.26 5.53
CA ALA A 351 21.24 -22.25 5.16
C ALA A 351 21.98 -21.02 5.74
N LEU A 352 21.39 -19.83 5.62
CA LEU A 352 21.94 -18.60 6.23
C LEU A 352 21.99 -18.69 7.76
N GLU A 353 20.96 -19.25 8.38
CA GLU A 353 20.89 -19.44 9.84
C GLU A 353 21.97 -20.42 10.33
N ALA A 354 22.27 -21.47 9.56
CA ALA A 354 23.36 -22.39 9.86
C ALA A 354 24.74 -21.73 9.72
N GLU A 355 24.94 -20.92 8.67
CA GLU A 355 26.16 -20.11 8.49
C GLU A 355 26.37 -19.17 9.68
N LEU A 356 25.33 -18.42 10.05
CA LEU A 356 25.36 -17.51 11.20
C LEU A 356 25.67 -18.24 12.51
N THR A 357 25.04 -19.39 12.73
CA THR A 357 25.28 -20.20 13.93
C THR A 357 26.73 -20.66 14.04
N ASN A 358 27.33 -21.09 12.92
CA ASN A 358 28.74 -21.47 12.88
C ASN A 358 29.64 -20.27 13.15
N TRP A 359 29.39 -19.12 12.52
CA TRP A 359 30.14 -17.88 12.74
C TRP A 359 30.07 -17.35 14.18
N ILE A 360 28.90 -17.48 14.83
CA ILE A 360 28.72 -17.19 16.25
C ILE A 360 29.59 -18.12 17.10
N ALA A 361 29.62 -19.42 16.78
CA ALA A 361 30.34 -20.43 17.55
C ALA A 361 31.88 -20.27 17.55
N GLU A 362 32.43 -19.52 16.60
CA GLU A 362 33.88 -19.25 16.47
C GLU A 362 34.43 -18.30 17.54
N SER A 363 33.59 -17.57 18.28
CA SER A 363 34.03 -16.62 19.30
C SER A 363 33.13 -16.66 20.53
N ASP A 364 33.72 -16.73 21.73
CA ASP A 364 32.96 -16.70 22.98
C ASP A 364 32.24 -15.35 23.18
N GLU A 365 32.82 -14.24 22.70
CA GLU A 365 32.18 -12.92 22.69
C GLU A 365 30.90 -12.93 21.83
N ARG A 366 30.94 -13.56 20.65
CA ARG A 366 29.77 -13.66 19.76
C ARG A 366 28.71 -14.58 20.35
N LYS A 367 29.11 -15.69 20.98
CA LYS A 367 28.18 -16.59 21.69
C LYS A 367 27.44 -15.85 22.81
N GLU A 368 28.16 -15.08 23.62
CA GLU A 368 27.57 -14.28 24.69
C GLU A 368 26.58 -13.25 24.15
N LYS A 369 26.92 -12.57 23.04
CA LYS A 369 26.10 -11.51 22.47
C LYS A 369 24.91 -11.99 21.64
N TYR A 370 25.05 -13.09 20.88
CA TYR A 370 24.09 -13.50 19.84
C TYR A 370 23.57 -14.93 19.98
N GLY A 371 24.14 -15.75 20.87
CA GLY A 371 23.88 -17.19 20.94
C GLY A 371 22.42 -17.57 21.19
N GLU A 372 21.62 -16.69 21.82
CA GLU A 372 20.20 -16.93 22.10
C GLU A 372 19.26 -16.52 20.95
N ALA A 373 19.75 -15.80 19.93
CA ALA A 373 18.90 -15.11 18.95
C ALA A 373 17.91 -16.06 18.23
N LEU A 374 18.41 -17.15 17.65
CA LEU A 374 17.57 -18.11 16.92
C LEU A 374 16.67 -18.92 17.85
N SER A 375 17.13 -19.27 19.06
CA SER A 375 16.30 -20.02 20.01
C SER A 375 15.11 -19.21 20.52
N LEU A 376 15.29 -17.90 20.72
CA LEU A 376 14.19 -17.00 21.09
C LEU A 376 13.17 -16.89 19.96
N ILE A 377 13.63 -16.74 18.71
CA ILE A 377 12.74 -16.68 17.54
C ILE A 377 12.00 -17.99 17.35
N GLU A 378 12.69 -19.14 17.40
CA GLU A 378 12.05 -20.46 17.29
C GLU A 378 11.01 -20.66 18.39
N GLY A 379 11.38 -20.36 19.64
CA GLY A 379 10.51 -20.47 20.81
C GLY A 379 9.20 -19.71 20.65
N ALA A 380 9.25 -18.52 20.05
CA ALA A 380 8.08 -17.68 19.84
C ALA A 380 7.07 -18.25 18.83
N TYR A 381 7.47 -19.18 17.96
CA TYR A 381 6.62 -19.81 16.96
C TYR A 381 6.15 -21.23 17.31
N LYS A 382 6.47 -21.73 18.52
CA LYS A 382 6.15 -23.11 18.93
C LYS A 382 4.65 -23.33 19.19
N GLU A 383 3.97 -22.36 19.80
CA GLU A 383 2.57 -22.49 20.25
C GLU A 383 1.56 -21.97 19.22
N GLN A 384 1.42 -22.68 18.11
CA GLN A 384 0.57 -22.23 16.99
C GLN A 384 -0.95 -22.28 17.26
N ARG A 385 -1.42 -22.97 18.30
CA ARG A 385 -2.86 -23.10 18.58
C ARG A 385 -3.50 -21.76 18.95
N ASP A 386 -2.83 -21.01 19.82
CA ASP A 386 -3.28 -19.70 20.29
C ASP A 386 -3.25 -18.68 19.13
N ASP A 387 -2.18 -18.74 18.34
CA ASP A 387 -1.97 -17.96 17.12
C ASP A 387 -3.07 -18.18 16.09
N ILE A 388 -3.38 -19.44 15.76
CA ILE A 388 -4.44 -19.80 14.81
C ILE A 388 -5.79 -19.26 15.32
N ALA A 389 -6.09 -19.42 16.60
CA ALA A 389 -7.34 -18.92 17.18
C ALA A 389 -7.44 -17.39 17.08
N SER A 390 -6.35 -16.68 17.37
CA SER A 390 -6.26 -15.22 17.26
C SER A 390 -6.43 -14.76 15.81
N GLU A 391 -5.68 -15.34 14.86
CA GLU A 391 -5.73 -14.98 13.44
C GLU A 391 -7.12 -15.24 12.84
N TYR A 392 -7.75 -16.38 13.13
CA TYR A 392 -9.12 -16.65 12.68
C TYR A 392 -10.11 -15.68 13.31
N LEU A 393 -10.01 -15.37 14.60
CA LEU A 393 -10.90 -14.38 15.23
C LEU A 393 -10.78 -13.02 14.53
N MET A 394 -9.56 -12.61 14.21
CA MET A 394 -9.29 -11.34 13.53
C MET A 394 -9.85 -11.32 12.09
N GLU A 395 -9.61 -12.36 11.28
CA GLU A 395 -10.12 -12.40 9.90
C GLU A 395 -11.64 -12.64 9.82
N THR A 396 -12.22 -13.43 10.73
CA THR A 396 -13.65 -13.81 10.68
C THR A 396 -14.57 -12.87 11.44
N MET A 397 -14.10 -12.17 12.49
CA MET A 397 -14.94 -11.30 13.32
C MET A 397 -14.55 -9.83 13.25
N PHE A 398 -13.25 -9.49 13.18
CA PHE A 398 -12.84 -8.08 13.13
C PHE A 398 -12.87 -7.52 11.71
N ARG A 399 -12.28 -8.26 10.76
CA ARG A 399 -12.17 -7.88 9.34
C ARG A 399 -13.22 -8.55 8.46
N GLY A 400 -14.03 -9.42 9.06
CA GLY A 400 -15.13 -10.14 8.43
C GLY A 400 -16.37 -9.26 8.30
N PRO A 401 -17.38 -9.40 9.19
CA PRO A 401 -18.58 -8.58 9.19
C PRO A 401 -18.31 -7.11 9.54
N GLU A 402 -19.03 -6.22 8.88
CA GLU A 402 -18.92 -4.78 9.08
C GLU A 402 -19.60 -4.36 10.39
N ILE A 403 -20.73 -5.00 10.74
CA ILE A 403 -21.55 -4.63 11.91
C ILE A 403 -20.80 -4.72 13.24
N PHE A 404 -19.84 -5.66 13.41
CA PHE A 404 -19.17 -5.83 14.69
C PHE A 404 -18.24 -4.65 15.01
N SER A 405 -17.43 -4.24 14.04
CA SER A 405 -16.56 -3.06 14.20
C SER A 405 -17.38 -1.78 14.32
N PHE A 406 -18.47 -1.64 13.55
CA PHE A 406 -19.38 -0.50 13.66
C PHE A 406 -20.05 -0.42 15.03
N ALA A 407 -20.54 -1.56 15.55
CA ALA A 407 -21.17 -1.64 16.85
C ALA A 407 -20.20 -1.30 17.99
N MET A 408 -18.92 -1.67 17.89
CA MET A 408 -17.91 -1.24 18.87
C MET A 408 -17.69 0.26 18.90
N GLY A 409 -18.01 0.98 17.82
CA GLY A 409 -18.04 2.45 17.80
C GLY A 409 -18.98 3.04 18.86
N MET A 410 -19.98 2.28 19.33
CA MET A 410 -20.93 2.70 20.36
C MET A 410 -20.34 2.63 21.78
N LYS A 411 -19.17 2.01 21.99
CA LYS A 411 -18.60 1.75 23.32
C LYS A 411 -18.47 3.03 24.16
N GLY A 412 -17.99 4.13 23.57
CA GLY A 412 -17.84 5.40 24.28
C GLY A 412 -19.18 5.97 24.77
N LEU A 413 -20.23 5.85 23.97
CA LEU A 413 -21.59 6.25 24.35
C LEU A 413 -22.13 5.31 25.44
N TYR A 414 -21.96 4.00 25.29
CA TYR A 414 -22.35 3.02 26.29
C TYR A 414 -21.71 3.30 27.65
N GLU A 415 -20.39 3.54 27.69
CA GLU A 415 -19.67 3.85 28.92
C GLU A 415 -20.16 5.15 29.56
N ALA A 416 -20.38 6.21 28.76
CA ALA A 416 -20.90 7.48 29.25
C ALA A 416 -22.30 7.33 29.86
N LEU A 417 -23.20 6.58 29.21
CA LEU A 417 -24.54 6.28 29.71
C LEU A 417 -24.50 5.42 30.98
N LYS A 418 -23.60 4.43 31.02
CA LYS A 418 -23.46 3.50 32.14
C LYS A 418 -22.88 4.16 33.38
N SER A 419 -21.91 5.06 33.22
CA SER A 419 -21.29 5.76 34.33
C SER A 419 -22.09 6.96 34.83
N GLY A 420 -23.18 7.34 34.14
CA GLY A 420 -23.90 8.58 34.42
C GLY A 420 -23.05 9.83 34.16
N ALA A 421 -22.29 9.84 33.06
CA ALA A 421 -21.47 10.98 32.67
C ALA A 421 -22.30 12.24 32.36
N SER A 422 -21.64 13.40 32.24
CA SER A 422 -22.29 14.66 31.88
C SER A 422 -22.96 14.59 30.50
N GLN A 423 -24.00 15.40 30.32
CA GLN A 423 -24.70 15.51 29.04
C GLN A 423 -23.75 15.90 27.90
N ASP A 424 -22.83 16.84 28.13
CA ASP A 424 -21.81 17.22 27.13
C ASP A 424 -20.97 16.04 26.62
N ARG A 425 -20.61 15.09 27.51
CA ARG A 425 -19.86 13.89 27.11
C ARG A 425 -20.73 12.92 26.32
N ILE A 426 -22.01 12.81 26.65
CA ILE A 426 -22.97 12.01 25.90
C ILE A 426 -23.16 12.62 24.50
N ASP A 427 -23.42 13.92 24.42
CA ASP A 427 -23.63 14.66 23.18
C ASP A 427 -22.39 14.60 22.28
N ALA A 428 -21.18 14.74 22.83
CA ALA A 428 -19.95 14.57 22.06
C ALA A 428 -19.81 13.15 21.46
N ASN A 429 -20.23 12.10 22.19
CA ASN A 429 -20.23 10.74 21.64
C ASN A 429 -21.31 10.57 20.56
N VAL A 430 -22.50 11.14 20.77
CA VAL A 430 -23.59 11.13 19.79
C VAL A 430 -23.15 11.82 18.50
N LEU A 431 -22.59 13.02 18.59
CA LEU A 431 -22.10 13.78 17.43
C LEU A 431 -21.03 12.99 16.66
N ARG A 432 -20.11 12.33 17.36
CA ARG A 432 -19.09 11.47 16.74
C ARG A 432 -19.69 10.27 15.99
N ILE A 433 -20.79 9.71 16.47
CA ILE A 433 -21.49 8.63 15.80
C ILE A 433 -22.24 9.19 14.59
N GLN A 434 -23.02 10.27 14.79
CA GLN A 434 -23.81 10.94 13.75
C GLN A 434 -22.95 11.36 12.57
N SER A 435 -21.74 11.89 12.81
CA SER A 435 -20.84 12.35 11.75
C SER A 435 -20.34 11.24 10.81
N ARG A 436 -20.58 9.96 11.13
CA ARG A 436 -20.15 8.79 10.35
C ARG A 436 -21.31 7.96 9.78
N LEU A 437 -22.55 8.27 10.16
CA LEU A 437 -23.72 7.46 9.78
C LEU A 437 -23.94 7.44 8.28
N ASP A 438 -23.90 8.61 7.65
CA ASP A 438 -24.19 8.73 6.22
C ASP A 438 -23.15 7.96 5.39
N GLU A 439 -21.87 8.12 5.71
CA GLU A 439 -20.77 7.41 5.06
C GLU A 439 -20.88 5.89 5.24
N TYR A 440 -21.12 5.42 6.48
CA TYR A 440 -21.27 4.00 6.76
C TYR A 440 -22.47 3.39 6.02
N PHE A 441 -23.67 3.98 6.16
CA PHE A 441 -24.89 3.43 5.57
C PHE A 441 -25.00 3.64 4.07
N LYS A 442 -24.25 4.59 3.48
CA LYS A 442 -24.12 4.70 2.02
C LYS A 442 -23.56 3.40 1.46
N ASP A 443 -22.54 2.84 2.10
CA ASP A 443 -21.84 1.65 1.61
C ASP A 443 -22.23 0.34 2.32
N TYR A 444 -23.20 0.33 3.23
CA TYR A 444 -23.60 -0.84 4.00
C TYR A 444 -24.89 -1.52 3.51
N ASP A 445 -24.85 -2.84 3.35
CA ASP A 445 -26.02 -3.69 3.09
C ASP A 445 -26.18 -4.74 4.21
N ALA A 446 -27.18 -4.55 5.07
CA ALA A 446 -27.38 -5.37 6.26
C ALA A 446 -27.66 -6.85 5.93
N ALA A 447 -28.39 -7.15 4.86
CA ALA A 447 -28.71 -8.52 4.49
C ALA A 447 -27.47 -9.29 3.99
N THR A 448 -26.59 -8.60 3.27
CA THR A 448 -25.31 -9.15 2.83
C THR A 448 -24.38 -9.35 4.02
N ASP A 449 -24.29 -8.39 4.93
CA ASP A 449 -23.44 -8.49 6.12
C ASP A 449 -23.92 -9.59 7.10
N GLU A 450 -25.23 -9.82 7.21
CA GLU A 450 -25.81 -10.95 7.95
C GLU A 450 -25.31 -12.29 7.40
N LYS A 451 -25.36 -12.47 6.06
CA LYS A 451 -24.84 -13.68 5.39
C LYS A 451 -23.35 -13.85 5.65
N VAL A 452 -22.57 -12.76 5.55
CA VAL A 452 -21.11 -12.77 5.81
C VAL A 452 -20.84 -13.18 7.26
N ALA A 453 -21.56 -12.61 8.24
CA ALA A 453 -21.39 -12.94 9.65
C ALA A 453 -21.69 -14.40 9.97
N ALA A 454 -22.80 -14.93 9.46
CA ALA A 454 -23.15 -16.33 9.65
C ALA A 454 -22.07 -17.25 9.06
N ALA A 455 -21.68 -17.02 7.81
CA ALA A 455 -20.71 -17.88 7.12
C ALA A 455 -19.31 -17.84 7.78
N LEU A 456 -18.88 -16.68 8.27
CA LEU A 456 -17.57 -16.53 8.90
C LEU A 456 -17.54 -17.10 10.34
N ILE A 457 -18.67 -17.15 11.05
CA ILE A 457 -18.79 -17.92 12.29
C ILE A 457 -18.55 -19.42 12.02
N ASP A 458 -19.12 -19.96 10.95
CA ASP A 458 -18.91 -21.36 10.58
C ASP A 458 -17.45 -21.64 10.19
N VAL A 459 -16.81 -20.74 9.46
CA VAL A 459 -15.36 -20.82 9.15
C VAL A 459 -14.52 -20.84 10.43
N PHE A 460 -14.82 -19.96 11.39
CA PHE A 460 -14.14 -19.93 12.68
C PHE A 460 -14.28 -21.26 13.43
N LYS A 461 -15.51 -21.79 13.56
CA LYS A 461 -15.78 -23.06 14.24
C LYS A 461 -15.13 -24.27 13.55
N ALA A 462 -14.94 -24.22 12.24
CA ALA A 462 -14.33 -25.32 11.50
C ALA A 462 -12.81 -25.45 11.74
N HIS A 463 -12.14 -24.38 12.17
CA HIS A 463 -10.68 -24.33 12.22
C HIS A 463 -10.09 -23.99 13.60
N VAL A 464 -10.89 -23.47 14.53
CA VAL A 464 -10.43 -23.07 15.85
C VAL A 464 -10.82 -24.12 16.89
N ASP A 465 -9.91 -24.44 17.81
CA ASP A 465 -10.21 -25.36 18.90
C ASP A 465 -11.31 -24.78 19.80
N PRO A 466 -12.34 -25.57 20.18
CA PRO A 466 -13.43 -25.11 21.04
C PRO A 466 -13.00 -24.46 22.35
N VAL A 467 -11.80 -24.74 22.87
CA VAL A 467 -11.26 -24.08 24.08
C VAL A 467 -11.09 -22.57 23.88
N PHE A 468 -10.91 -22.10 22.64
CA PHE A 468 -10.77 -20.69 22.29
C PHE A 468 -12.07 -20.07 21.77
N TYR A 469 -13.21 -20.74 21.87
CA TYR A 469 -14.47 -20.17 21.41
C TYR A 469 -14.89 -18.98 22.28
N PRO A 470 -15.26 -17.85 21.67
CA PRO A 470 -15.89 -16.77 22.41
C PRO A 470 -17.23 -17.26 22.99
N SER A 471 -17.62 -16.68 24.12
CA SER A 471 -18.76 -17.15 24.93
C SER A 471 -20.09 -17.22 24.17
N PHE A 472 -20.29 -16.38 23.15
CA PHE A 472 -21.52 -16.38 22.35
C PHE A 472 -21.72 -17.69 21.58
N ILE A 473 -20.67 -18.46 21.28
CA ILE A 473 -20.78 -19.74 20.58
C ILE A 473 -21.57 -20.75 21.42
N ALA A 474 -21.44 -20.72 22.75
CA ALA A 474 -22.24 -21.57 23.63
C ALA A 474 -23.75 -21.23 23.54
N ASP A 475 -24.07 -19.94 23.37
CA ASP A 475 -25.44 -19.47 23.18
C ASP A 475 -25.99 -19.87 21.81
N LEU A 476 -25.17 -19.75 20.76
CA LEU A 476 -25.44 -20.25 19.41
C LEU A 476 -25.77 -21.76 19.44
N ASP A 477 -24.91 -22.57 20.05
CA ASP A 477 -25.09 -24.02 20.09
C ASP A 477 -26.33 -24.44 20.91
N LYS A 478 -26.57 -23.77 22.04
CA LYS A 478 -27.69 -24.10 22.93
C LYS A 478 -29.05 -23.69 22.34
N LYS A 479 -29.18 -22.44 21.89
CA LYS A 479 -30.44 -21.81 21.47
C LYS A 479 -30.77 -22.09 20.01
N TYR A 480 -29.75 -22.16 19.14
CA TYR A 480 -29.90 -22.28 17.69
C TYR A 480 -29.32 -23.58 17.13
N LYS A 481 -28.92 -24.53 18.00
CA LYS A 481 -28.40 -25.86 17.61
C LYS A 481 -27.19 -25.79 16.67
N GLY A 482 -26.39 -24.74 16.84
CA GLY A 482 -25.18 -24.50 16.05
C GLY A 482 -25.44 -23.86 14.69
N ASN A 483 -26.68 -23.52 14.34
CA ASN A 483 -27.02 -22.83 13.09
C ASN A 483 -26.70 -21.34 13.17
N ALA A 484 -25.57 -20.94 12.56
CA ALA A 484 -25.11 -19.55 12.57
C ALA A 484 -26.04 -18.60 11.79
N ALA A 485 -26.71 -19.09 10.74
CA ALA A 485 -27.65 -18.29 9.95
C ALA A 485 -28.88 -17.89 10.79
N ASP A 486 -29.49 -18.84 11.51
CA ASP A 486 -30.64 -18.54 12.37
C ASP A 486 -30.25 -17.59 13.53
N PHE A 487 -29.05 -17.76 14.08
CA PHE A 487 -28.53 -16.90 15.14
C PHE A 487 -28.32 -15.45 14.65
N MET A 488 -27.60 -15.27 13.54
CA MET A 488 -27.36 -13.94 12.99
C MET A 488 -28.64 -13.30 12.47
N GLY A 489 -29.57 -14.07 11.92
CA GLY A 489 -30.90 -13.58 11.56
C GLY A 489 -31.68 -13.00 12.74
N ASP A 490 -31.62 -13.62 13.93
CA ASP A 490 -32.23 -13.01 15.14
C ASP A 490 -31.51 -11.74 15.59
N VAL A 491 -30.17 -11.72 15.52
CA VAL A 491 -29.35 -10.54 15.86
C VAL A 491 -29.72 -9.36 14.95
N PHE A 492 -29.68 -9.54 13.64
CA PHE A 492 -29.95 -8.49 12.64
C PHE A 492 -31.40 -8.01 12.67
N LYS A 493 -32.35 -8.91 12.95
CA LYS A 493 -33.77 -8.55 13.12
C LYS A 493 -34.01 -7.62 14.32
N ARG A 494 -33.21 -7.76 15.38
CA ARG A 494 -33.44 -7.10 16.68
C ARG A 494 -32.54 -5.91 16.94
N THR A 495 -31.36 -5.84 16.31
CA THR A 495 -30.45 -4.72 16.50
C THR A 495 -30.99 -3.44 15.89
N ILE A 496 -30.69 -2.31 16.53
CA ILE A 496 -30.91 -0.97 15.96
C ILE A 496 -29.74 -0.54 15.07
N LEU A 497 -28.60 -1.22 15.13
CA LEU A 497 -27.34 -0.78 14.52
C LEU A 497 -27.23 -1.13 13.03
N ALA A 498 -28.08 -2.04 12.53
CA ALA A 498 -28.12 -2.42 11.13
C ALA A 498 -29.13 -1.58 10.30
N ASP A 499 -29.77 -0.58 10.93
CA ASP A 499 -30.83 0.23 10.34
C ASP A 499 -30.62 1.71 10.68
N LYS A 500 -30.32 2.51 9.66
CA LYS A 500 -30.00 3.93 9.82
C LYS A 500 -31.07 4.70 10.59
N GLN A 501 -32.35 4.50 10.23
CA GLN A 501 -33.46 5.25 10.83
C GLN A 501 -33.66 4.88 12.30
N LYS A 502 -33.53 3.59 12.64
CA LYS A 502 -33.60 3.15 14.04
C LYS A 502 -32.46 3.70 14.87
N LEU A 503 -31.24 3.73 14.31
CA LEU A 503 -30.08 4.28 14.99
C LEU A 503 -30.19 5.80 15.17
N GLU A 504 -30.62 6.54 14.15
CA GLU A 504 -30.89 7.98 14.23
C GLU A 504 -31.91 8.29 15.34
N ALA A 505 -33.04 7.58 15.34
CA ALA A 505 -34.07 7.74 16.37
C ALA A 505 -33.55 7.42 17.78
N PHE A 506 -32.65 6.44 17.91
CA PHE A 506 -31.98 6.16 19.18
C PHE A 506 -31.04 7.30 19.61
N LEU A 507 -30.29 7.89 18.67
CA LEU A 507 -29.32 8.94 18.94
C LEU A 507 -29.96 10.29 19.31
N GLU A 508 -31.21 10.53 18.95
CA GLU A 508 -31.96 11.69 19.44
C GLU A 508 -32.12 11.67 20.97
N LYS A 509 -32.29 10.47 21.54
CA LYS A 509 -32.53 10.24 22.98
C LYS A 509 -31.85 8.95 23.43
N PRO A 510 -30.51 8.93 23.46
CA PRO A 510 -29.77 7.71 23.76
C PRO A 510 -30.03 7.29 25.20
N ASN A 511 -30.22 6.00 25.42
CA ASN A 511 -30.47 5.46 26.75
C ASN A 511 -29.76 4.11 26.91
N LEU A 512 -29.29 3.87 28.13
CA LEU A 512 -28.53 2.65 28.45
C LEU A 512 -29.34 1.39 28.16
N LYS A 513 -30.62 1.36 28.49
CA LYS A 513 -31.47 0.15 28.39
C LYS A 513 -31.55 -0.39 26.97
N THR A 514 -31.62 0.47 25.96
CA THR A 514 -31.64 0.04 24.55
C THR A 514 -30.29 -0.53 24.15
N LEU A 515 -29.19 0.19 24.37
CA LEU A 515 -27.86 -0.23 23.94
C LEU A 515 -27.33 -1.45 24.71
N ASP A 516 -27.63 -1.54 26.01
CA ASP A 516 -27.28 -2.68 26.87
C ASP A 516 -28.01 -3.98 26.46
N LYS A 517 -29.14 -3.87 25.75
CA LYS A 517 -29.90 -5.01 25.24
C LYS A 517 -29.77 -5.23 23.74
N ASP A 518 -29.01 -4.39 23.05
CA ASP A 518 -28.80 -4.52 21.60
C ASP A 518 -27.92 -5.74 21.33
N PRO A 519 -28.43 -6.76 20.60
CA PRO A 519 -27.70 -8.01 20.42
C PRO A 519 -26.42 -7.87 19.61
N ALA A 520 -26.35 -6.94 18.64
CA ALA A 520 -25.14 -6.72 17.86
C ALA A 520 -24.07 -6.02 18.70
N TYR A 521 -24.46 -5.04 19.54
CA TYR A 521 -23.52 -4.41 20.48
C TYR A 521 -22.97 -5.39 21.51
N GLN A 522 -23.82 -6.20 22.13
CA GLN A 522 -23.37 -7.20 23.13
C GLN A 522 -22.45 -8.26 22.50
N LEU A 523 -22.77 -8.70 21.28
CA LEU A 523 -21.94 -9.63 20.54
C LEU A 523 -20.56 -9.02 20.21
N ALA A 524 -20.55 -7.79 19.69
CA ALA A 524 -19.33 -7.08 19.37
C ALA A 524 -18.45 -6.86 20.62
N GLU A 525 -19.03 -6.44 21.75
CA GLU A 525 -18.30 -6.25 23.00
C GLU A 525 -17.66 -7.56 23.48
N GLY A 526 -18.41 -8.67 23.44
CA GLY A 526 -17.90 -9.99 23.80
C GLY A 526 -16.77 -10.47 22.88
N ILE A 527 -16.91 -10.26 21.57
CA ILE A 527 -15.87 -10.58 20.57
C ILE A 527 -14.60 -9.79 20.84
N PHE A 528 -14.71 -8.47 21.03
CA PHE A 528 -13.54 -7.61 21.21
C PHE A 528 -12.83 -7.88 22.53
N ARG A 529 -13.58 -8.15 23.60
CA ARG A 529 -13.01 -8.60 24.87
C ARG A 529 -12.28 -9.93 24.71
N HIS A 530 -12.86 -10.88 23.97
CA HIS A 530 -12.23 -12.16 23.70
C HIS A 530 -10.94 -12.03 22.89
N ALA A 531 -10.93 -11.12 21.90
CA ALA A 531 -9.71 -10.81 21.15
C ALA A 531 -8.61 -10.20 22.02
N THR A 532 -8.95 -9.34 22.98
CA THR A 532 -7.97 -8.85 23.96
C THR A 532 -7.36 -10.01 24.76
N MET A 533 -8.18 -10.94 25.25
CA MET A 533 -7.70 -12.10 26.01
C MET A 533 -6.82 -13.03 25.15
N LEU A 534 -7.20 -13.32 23.91
CA LEU A 534 -6.36 -14.10 23.00
C LEU A 534 -5.06 -13.36 22.64
N GLY A 535 -5.13 -12.03 22.46
CA GLY A 535 -3.96 -11.20 22.25
C GLY A 535 -2.96 -11.28 23.40
N GLU A 536 -3.43 -11.29 24.66
CA GLU A 536 -2.57 -11.49 25.83
C GLU A 536 -1.89 -12.87 25.86
N LEU A 537 -2.55 -13.92 25.34
CA LEU A 537 -1.95 -15.25 25.23
C LEU A 537 -0.84 -15.29 24.18
N VAL A 538 -1.12 -14.76 22.98
CA VAL A 538 -0.17 -14.69 21.87
C VAL A 538 1.02 -13.78 22.18
N ASN A 539 0.80 -12.68 22.90
CA ASN A 539 1.85 -11.71 23.23
C ASN A 539 2.90 -12.23 24.23
N LYS A 540 2.68 -13.37 24.90
CA LYS A 540 3.64 -13.91 25.90
C LYS A 540 5.04 -14.15 25.33
N SER A 541 5.15 -14.45 24.03
CA SER A 541 6.43 -14.66 23.35
C SER A 541 6.90 -13.45 22.53
N SER A 542 6.16 -12.34 22.55
CA SER A 542 6.45 -11.16 21.72
C SER A 542 7.79 -10.52 22.08
N ASP A 543 8.12 -10.44 23.36
CA ASP A 543 9.38 -9.84 23.83
C ASP A 543 10.59 -10.65 23.38
N ASP A 544 10.51 -11.98 23.53
CA ASP A 544 11.53 -12.91 23.06
C ASP A 544 11.69 -12.82 21.55
N LEU A 545 10.59 -12.73 20.80
CA LEU A 545 10.61 -12.58 19.35
C LEU A 545 11.29 -11.27 18.92
N HIS A 546 10.94 -10.13 19.53
CA HIS A 546 11.55 -8.84 19.21
C HIS A 546 13.03 -8.81 19.58
N LYS A 547 13.40 -9.32 20.77
CA LYS A 547 14.80 -9.45 21.19
C LYS A 547 15.58 -10.35 20.23
N GLY A 548 15.04 -11.54 19.94
CA GLY A 548 15.64 -12.50 19.04
C GLY A 548 15.88 -11.94 17.63
N ARG A 549 14.89 -11.26 17.04
CA ARG A 549 15.02 -10.61 15.73
C ARG A 549 16.07 -9.50 15.72
N ARG A 550 16.06 -8.63 16.73
CA ARG A 550 17.08 -7.57 16.87
C ARG A 550 18.48 -8.14 16.90
N LEU A 551 18.71 -9.17 17.73
CA LEU A 551 20.01 -9.84 17.85
C LEU A 551 20.39 -10.58 16.56
N PHE A 552 19.43 -11.25 15.92
CA PHE A 552 19.65 -11.94 14.64
C PHE A 552 20.12 -10.97 13.54
N VAL A 553 19.42 -9.85 13.36
CA VAL A 553 19.81 -8.85 12.36
C VAL A 553 21.14 -8.17 12.72
N ALA A 554 21.37 -7.87 14.00
CA ALA A 554 22.64 -7.34 14.46
C ALA A 554 23.81 -8.29 14.14
N ALA A 555 23.62 -9.59 14.35
CA ALA A 555 24.62 -10.61 14.05
C ALA A 555 24.87 -10.74 12.54
N LEU A 556 23.81 -10.69 11.71
CA LEU A 556 23.95 -10.67 10.24
C LEU A 556 24.76 -9.47 9.76
N MET A 557 24.47 -8.27 10.28
CA MET A 557 25.21 -7.05 9.95
C MET A 557 26.69 -7.14 10.35
N GLU A 558 27.00 -7.77 11.49
CA GLU A 558 28.38 -7.95 11.94
C GLU A 558 29.12 -9.06 11.16
N MET A 559 28.42 -10.13 10.77
CA MET A 559 28.97 -11.22 9.96
C MET A 559 29.25 -10.79 8.53
N GLN A 560 28.34 -10.02 7.91
CA GLN A 560 28.38 -9.63 6.50
C GLN A 560 28.76 -8.15 6.31
N LYS A 561 29.90 -7.72 6.85
CA LYS A 561 30.30 -6.29 6.88
C LYS A 561 30.40 -5.61 5.52
N ASP A 562 30.65 -6.38 4.46
CA ASP A 562 30.77 -5.88 3.09
C ASP A 562 29.41 -5.77 2.37
N ARG A 563 28.34 -6.33 2.96
CA ARG A 563 26.98 -6.25 2.41
C ARG A 563 26.36 -4.88 2.72
N LYS A 564 25.73 -4.27 1.72
CA LYS A 564 24.88 -3.09 1.92
C LYS A 564 23.53 -3.52 2.47
N PHE A 565 23.30 -3.31 3.76
CA PHE A 565 22.00 -3.54 4.37
C PHE A 565 21.05 -2.37 4.09
N TYR A 566 19.81 -2.68 3.75
CA TYR A 566 18.71 -1.72 3.65
C TYR A 566 17.62 -2.13 4.63
N PRO A 567 16.94 -1.17 5.27
CA PRO A 567 15.92 -1.49 6.26
C PRO A 567 14.66 -2.04 5.59
N ASP A 568 13.95 -2.93 6.28
CA ASP A 568 12.60 -3.32 5.89
C ASP A 568 11.70 -2.09 5.73
N ALA A 569 10.79 -2.11 4.76
CA ALA A 569 9.84 -1.06 4.52
C ALA A 569 8.92 -0.84 5.73
N ASN A 570 8.55 0.43 5.95
CA ASN A 570 7.76 0.85 7.11
C ASN A 570 6.97 2.15 6.84
N SER A 571 6.45 2.31 5.62
CA SER A 571 5.67 3.48 5.17
C SER A 571 6.44 4.80 5.25
N THR A 572 7.76 4.74 5.08
CA THR A 572 8.65 5.91 4.94
C THR A 572 9.13 6.02 3.51
N MET A 573 9.54 7.22 3.07
CA MET A 573 10.06 7.39 1.71
C MET A 573 11.31 6.53 1.49
N ARG A 574 11.28 5.72 0.44
CA ARG A 574 12.39 4.90 -0.07
C ARG A 574 12.67 5.19 -1.53
N LEU A 575 13.84 4.78 -1.97
CA LEU A 575 14.28 4.76 -3.36
C LEU A 575 14.69 3.33 -3.71
N THR A 576 14.25 2.85 -4.87
CA THR A 576 14.78 1.65 -5.53
C THR A 576 15.17 2.04 -6.96
N TYR A 577 16.15 1.35 -7.55
CA TYR A 577 16.65 1.65 -8.89
C TYR A 577 17.02 0.36 -9.61
N GLY A 578 16.98 0.42 -10.93
CA GLY A 578 16.97 -0.75 -11.79
C GLY A 578 16.99 -0.34 -13.26
N THR A 579 16.54 -1.26 -14.10
CA THR A 579 16.39 -1.05 -15.53
C THR A 579 15.04 -1.54 -16.02
N VAL A 580 14.56 -0.93 -17.10
CA VAL A 580 13.51 -1.49 -17.96
C VAL A 580 14.01 -2.81 -18.54
N GLY A 581 13.14 -3.81 -18.62
CA GLY A 581 13.49 -5.03 -19.33
C GLY A 581 12.56 -6.21 -19.09
N ASP A 582 12.73 -7.21 -19.93
CA ASP A 582 11.88 -8.39 -20.01
C ASP A 582 12.12 -9.42 -18.89
N TYR A 583 11.36 -10.52 -18.92
CA TYR A 583 11.67 -11.68 -18.08
C TYR A 583 11.17 -13.00 -18.68
N VAL A 584 11.72 -14.09 -18.13
CA VAL A 584 11.44 -15.48 -18.52
C VAL A 584 10.81 -16.19 -17.31
N PRO A 585 9.46 -16.26 -17.22
CA PRO A 585 8.80 -16.88 -16.07
C PRO A 585 9.02 -18.40 -16.00
N ARG A 586 9.28 -19.04 -17.14
CA ARG A 586 9.48 -20.49 -17.28
C ARG A 586 10.08 -20.83 -18.64
N ASP A 587 10.58 -22.06 -18.76
CA ASP A 587 11.13 -22.58 -20.02
C ASP A 587 10.15 -22.41 -21.20
N GLY A 588 10.69 -21.98 -22.35
CA GLY A 588 9.93 -21.73 -23.58
C GLY A 588 9.02 -20.49 -23.58
N VAL A 589 8.96 -19.70 -22.50
CA VAL A 589 8.10 -18.50 -22.40
C VAL A 589 8.96 -17.28 -22.06
N ARG A 590 8.88 -16.23 -22.90
CA ARG A 590 9.45 -14.91 -22.64
C ARG A 590 8.33 -13.89 -22.68
N TYR A 591 8.25 -13.03 -21.67
CA TYR A 591 7.38 -11.88 -21.71
C TYR A 591 8.19 -10.64 -22.02
N ASP A 592 7.78 -9.92 -23.07
CA ASP A 592 8.39 -8.65 -23.44
C ASP A 592 8.20 -7.61 -22.32
N TYR A 593 9.00 -6.55 -22.34
CA TYR A 593 9.03 -5.52 -21.30
C TYR A 593 7.95 -4.47 -21.45
N TYR A 594 7.16 -4.49 -22.53
CA TYR A 594 6.10 -3.54 -22.79
C TYR A 594 4.86 -4.20 -23.39
N THR A 595 3.75 -3.47 -23.31
CA THR A 595 2.49 -3.78 -23.99
C THR A 595 2.00 -2.58 -24.78
N THR A 596 1.06 -2.79 -25.69
CA THR A 596 0.50 -1.73 -26.54
C THR A 596 -1.02 -1.67 -26.44
N LEU A 597 -1.61 -0.56 -26.91
CA LEU A 597 -3.05 -0.37 -26.95
C LEU A 597 -3.80 -1.48 -27.73
N LYS A 598 -3.11 -2.18 -28.64
CA LYS A 598 -3.63 -3.37 -29.33
C LYS A 598 -4.12 -4.44 -28.36
N GLY A 599 -3.48 -4.58 -27.21
CA GLY A 599 -3.86 -5.57 -26.20
C GLY A 599 -5.22 -5.32 -25.55
N TYR A 600 -5.73 -4.08 -25.54
CA TYR A 600 -7.13 -3.83 -25.16
C TYR A 600 -8.09 -4.52 -26.12
N ILE A 601 -7.84 -4.39 -27.43
CA ILE A 601 -8.68 -4.96 -28.48
C ILE A 601 -8.59 -6.49 -28.50
N GLU A 602 -7.41 -7.04 -28.23
CA GLU A 602 -7.21 -8.50 -28.13
C GLU A 602 -7.91 -9.12 -26.90
N LYS A 603 -8.03 -8.35 -25.81
CA LYS A 603 -8.68 -8.80 -24.57
C LYS A 603 -10.17 -8.43 -24.48
N GLU A 604 -10.69 -7.61 -25.39
CA GLU A 604 -12.06 -7.07 -25.28
C GLU A 604 -13.13 -8.17 -25.16
N ILE A 605 -13.98 -8.04 -24.14
CA ILE A 605 -15.24 -8.77 -24.02
C ILE A 605 -16.34 -7.70 -23.86
N PRO A 606 -17.13 -7.40 -24.92
CA PRO A 606 -18.09 -6.30 -24.88
C PRO A 606 -19.12 -6.46 -23.74
N GLY A 607 -19.23 -5.43 -22.90
CA GLY A 607 -20.14 -5.39 -21.75
C GLY A 607 -19.70 -6.21 -20.54
N ASP A 608 -18.49 -6.76 -20.53
CA ASP A 608 -17.89 -7.42 -19.37
C ASP A 608 -17.38 -6.39 -18.33
N ASP A 609 -17.50 -6.71 -17.05
CA ASP A 609 -17.10 -5.80 -15.96
C ASP A 609 -15.58 -5.52 -15.92
N GLU A 610 -14.75 -6.43 -16.46
CA GLU A 610 -13.30 -6.34 -16.40
C GLU A 610 -12.68 -6.04 -17.76
N PHE A 611 -13.27 -6.53 -18.85
CA PHE A 611 -12.70 -6.48 -20.19
C PHE A 611 -13.52 -5.69 -21.22
N ASP A 612 -14.48 -4.86 -20.80
CA ASP A 612 -15.12 -3.90 -21.72
C ASP A 612 -14.14 -2.80 -22.14
N VAL A 613 -14.23 -2.38 -23.42
CA VAL A 613 -13.39 -1.31 -23.98
C VAL A 613 -14.27 -0.13 -24.41
N PRO A 614 -14.02 1.09 -23.90
CA PRO A 614 -14.80 2.27 -24.26
C PRO A 614 -14.89 2.51 -25.77
N ALA A 615 -16.07 2.88 -26.25
CA ALA A 615 -16.29 3.19 -27.67
C ALA A 615 -15.30 4.26 -28.18
N ARG A 616 -15.07 5.32 -27.39
CA ARG A 616 -14.11 6.39 -27.73
C ARG A 616 -12.68 5.88 -27.86
N LEU A 617 -12.24 4.95 -27.01
CA LEU A 617 -10.90 4.35 -27.10
C LEU A 617 -10.77 3.57 -28.41
N LYS A 618 -11.79 2.77 -28.76
CA LYS A 618 -11.83 2.03 -30.03
C LYS A 618 -11.77 2.97 -31.24
N GLU A 619 -12.54 4.04 -31.24
CA GLU A 619 -12.50 5.05 -32.31
C GLU A 619 -11.10 5.61 -32.53
N LEU A 620 -10.42 6.01 -31.46
CA LEU A 620 -9.06 6.54 -31.52
C LEU A 620 -8.04 5.49 -31.99
N TYR A 621 -8.18 4.25 -31.49
CA TYR A 621 -7.34 3.13 -31.91
C TYR A 621 -7.45 2.85 -33.42
N TYR A 622 -8.67 2.70 -33.94
CA TYR A 622 -8.87 2.41 -35.37
C TYR A 622 -8.52 3.59 -36.28
N ALA A 623 -8.56 4.82 -35.76
CA ALA A 623 -8.08 6.00 -36.46
C ALA A 623 -6.54 6.16 -36.44
N ASN A 624 -5.83 5.38 -35.61
CA ASN A 624 -4.41 5.60 -35.27
C ASN A 624 -4.13 7.03 -34.76
N ASP A 625 -5.09 7.62 -34.03
CA ASP A 625 -4.94 8.98 -33.47
C ASP A 625 -4.15 8.95 -32.16
N PHE A 626 -2.85 8.64 -32.27
CA PHE A 626 -1.92 8.57 -31.14
C PHE A 626 -1.07 9.82 -30.99
N GLY A 627 -0.98 10.67 -32.02
CA GLY A 627 -0.21 11.91 -31.98
C GLY A 627 1.25 11.71 -31.58
N ASP A 628 1.80 12.66 -30.81
CA ASP A 628 3.19 12.64 -30.34
C ASP A 628 3.48 11.59 -29.25
N TYR A 629 2.46 10.85 -28.81
CA TYR A 629 2.54 9.82 -27.76
C TYR A 629 2.90 8.44 -28.31
N ALA A 630 2.82 8.24 -29.63
CA ALA A 630 3.25 7.01 -30.28
C ALA A 630 4.77 6.80 -30.14
N ASP A 631 5.19 5.54 -30.09
CA ASP A 631 6.58 5.16 -30.21
C ASP A 631 7.10 5.33 -31.65
N GLU A 632 8.38 5.00 -31.86
CA GLU A 632 9.02 5.06 -33.17
C GLU A 632 8.40 4.15 -34.25
N ASN A 633 7.63 3.14 -33.84
CA ASN A 633 6.92 2.21 -34.71
C ASN A 633 5.46 2.64 -34.96
N GLY A 634 5.03 3.78 -34.43
CA GLY A 634 3.65 4.26 -34.53
C GLY A 634 2.67 3.54 -33.61
N GLN A 635 3.16 2.84 -32.58
CA GLN A 635 2.36 2.13 -31.59
C GLN A 635 2.21 2.96 -30.31
N LEU A 636 1.04 2.89 -29.68
CA LEU A 636 0.86 3.47 -28.34
C LEU A 636 1.18 2.41 -27.28
N ILE A 637 2.29 2.59 -26.58
CA ILE A 637 2.70 1.75 -25.45
C ILE A 637 1.76 2.01 -24.27
N THR A 638 1.22 0.97 -23.65
CA THR A 638 0.29 1.08 -22.50
C THR A 638 0.99 0.91 -21.17
N CYS A 639 1.76 -0.16 -21.03
CA CYS A 639 2.46 -0.49 -19.80
C CYS A 639 3.87 -1.00 -20.13
N PHE A 640 4.74 -0.97 -19.14
CA PHE A 640 6.08 -1.55 -19.21
C PHE A 640 6.52 -2.13 -17.87
N THR A 641 7.62 -2.89 -17.86
CA THR A 641 8.19 -3.49 -16.65
C THR A 641 9.62 -3.04 -16.38
N THR A 642 9.93 -2.86 -15.10
CA THR A 642 11.29 -2.66 -14.59
C THR A 642 11.61 -3.72 -13.53
N ASN A 643 12.88 -3.90 -13.18
CA ASN A 643 13.29 -4.75 -12.05
C ASN A 643 13.43 -3.98 -10.72
N ASN A 644 12.72 -2.86 -10.56
CA ASN A 644 12.68 -2.11 -9.32
C ASN A 644 12.02 -2.91 -8.18
N ASP A 645 12.59 -2.81 -6.97
CA ASP A 645 12.11 -3.49 -5.76
C ASP A 645 10.99 -2.70 -5.08
N ILE A 646 9.74 -3.12 -5.32
CA ILE A 646 8.54 -2.48 -4.78
C ILE A 646 7.71 -3.44 -3.93
N THR A 647 6.86 -2.85 -3.10
CA THR A 647 5.76 -3.52 -2.37
C THR A 647 4.55 -2.57 -2.28
N GLY A 648 3.43 -3.03 -1.72
CA GLY A 648 2.25 -2.20 -1.44
C GLY A 648 2.63 -0.92 -0.71
N GLY A 649 2.03 0.21 -1.11
CA GLY A 649 2.46 1.57 -0.72
C GLY A 649 3.28 2.29 -1.81
N ASN A 650 3.96 1.55 -2.70
CA ASN A 650 4.54 2.14 -3.92
C ASN A 650 3.51 2.38 -5.03
N SER A 651 2.26 1.99 -4.85
CA SER A 651 1.20 2.33 -5.80
C SER A 651 1.16 3.84 -6.03
N GLY A 652 1.26 4.24 -7.29
CA GLY A 652 1.30 5.62 -7.74
C GLY A 652 2.67 6.27 -7.57
N SER A 653 3.74 5.49 -7.41
CA SER A 653 5.08 6.06 -7.34
C SER A 653 5.56 6.45 -8.75
N PRO A 654 6.27 7.57 -8.89
CA PRO A 654 6.86 7.94 -10.16
C PRO A 654 7.98 6.99 -10.52
N VAL A 655 7.98 6.54 -11.77
CA VAL A 655 9.11 5.88 -12.42
C VAL A 655 9.88 6.95 -13.16
N ILE A 656 11.13 7.16 -12.76
CA ILE A 656 11.95 8.29 -13.16
C ILE A 656 13.17 7.77 -13.92
N ASN A 657 13.46 8.35 -15.08
CA ASN A 657 14.64 8.00 -15.87
C ASN A 657 15.93 8.60 -15.29
N GLY A 658 17.07 8.30 -15.92
CA GLY A 658 18.39 8.78 -15.46
C GLY A 658 18.55 10.30 -15.44
N LYS A 659 17.63 11.06 -16.02
CA LYS A 659 17.65 12.53 -16.12
C LYS A 659 16.70 13.22 -15.15
N GLY A 660 16.03 12.48 -14.26
CA GLY A 660 15.05 13.04 -13.34
C GLY A 660 13.69 13.35 -13.98
N GLN A 661 13.34 12.69 -15.09
CA GLN A 661 12.08 12.90 -15.82
C GLN A 661 11.14 11.72 -15.61
N LEU A 662 9.84 12.01 -15.46
CA LEU A 662 8.79 11.00 -15.32
C LEU A 662 8.63 10.21 -16.63
N ILE A 663 8.74 8.89 -16.55
CA ILE A 663 8.53 7.95 -17.67
C ILE A 663 7.35 6.98 -17.45
N GLY A 664 6.83 6.89 -16.22
CA GLY A 664 5.65 6.09 -15.91
C GLY A 664 5.26 6.15 -14.45
N LEU A 665 4.20 5.42 -14.10
CA LEU A 665 3.75 5.25 -12.71
C LEU A 665 3.75 3.77 -12.35
N ALA A 666 4.42 3.43 -11.24
CA ALA A 666 4.36 2.09 -10.67
C ALA A 666 2.95 1.83 -10.13
N PHE A 667 2.36 0.68 -10.47
CA PHE A 667 1.01 0.34 -9.99
C PHE A 667 0.82 -1.10 -9.54
N ASP A 668 1.71 -2.01 -9.96
CA ASP A 668 1.57 -3.41 -9.59
C ASP A 668 2.93 -4.14 -9.62
N GLY A 669 2.97 -5.35 -9.08
CA GLY A 669 4.04 -6.32 -9.30
C GLY A 669 3.55 -7.47 -10.18
N ASN A 670 4.46 -8.20 -10.83
CA ASN A 670 4.09 -9.46 -11.48
C ASN A 670 3.86 -10.60 -10.45
N TRP A 671 3.27 -11.69 -10.90
CA TRP A 671 2.86 -12.80 -10.04
C TRP A 671 4.06 -13.44 -9.31
N GLU A 672 5.20 -13.51 -9.98
CA GLU A 672 6.45 -14.01 -9.38
C GLU A 672 7.01 -13.07 -8.28
N ALA A 673 6.55 -11.81 -8.21
CA ALA A 673 6.92 -10.86 -7.15
C ALA A 673 6.16 -11.02 -5.84
N MET A 674 5.23 -11.97 -5.71
CA MET A 674 4.39 -12.09 -4.50
C MET A 674 5.16 -12.54 -3.25
N SER A 675 6.34 -13.11 -3.43
CA SER A 675 7.30 -13.38 -2.34
C SER A 675 8.10 -12.15 -1.91
N GLY A 676 8.03 -11.04 -2.65
CA GLY A 676 8.87 -9.85 -2.54
C GLY A 676 8.90 -9.20 -1.16
N ASP A 677 7.90 -9.42 -0.30
CA ASP A 677 7.96 -8.92 1.09
C ASP A 677 8.89 -9.73 2.00
N LEU A 678 9.25 -10.96 1.60
CA LEU A 678 10.07 -11.89 2.39
C LEU A 678 11.38 -12.28 1.69
N ALA A 679 11.37 -12.33 0.35
CA ALA A 679 12.52 -12.64 -0.48
C ALA A 679 12.38 -11.96 -1.85
N PHE A 680 13.42 -11.25 -2.27
CA PHE A 680 13.50 -10.69 -3.62
C PHE A 680 14.15 -11.67 -4.58
N GLU A 681 13.65 -11.72 -5.81
CA GLU A 681 14.18 -12.61 -6.85
C GLU A 681 14.55 -11.81 -8.10
N PRO A 682 15.85 -11.48 -8.25
CA PRO A 682 16.36 -10.61 -9.31
C PRO A 682 15.94 -10.99 -10.74
N GLU A 683 15.76 -12.28 -11.01
CA GLU A 683 15.48 -12.79 -12.35
C GLU A 683 13.99 -12.77 -12.73
N LEU A 684 13.10 -12.69 -11.74
CA LEU A 684 11.67 -12.88 -11.94
C LEU A 684 10.82 -11.69 -11.53
N GLN A 685 11.23 -10.95 -10.49
CA GLN A 685 10.39 -9.88 -9.95
C GLN A 685 10.46 -8.64 -10.83
N LYS A 686 9.28 -8.12 -11.15
CA LYS A 686 9.09 -6.95 -11.97
C LYS A 686 8.07 -6.01 -11.35
N CYS A 687 8.44 -4.73 -11.34
CA CYS A 687 7.51 -3.62 -11.14
C CYS A 687 6.79 -3.36 -12.46
N ILE A 688 5.46 -3.39 -12.44
CA ILE A 688 4.59 -3.09 -13.57
C ILE A 688 4.21 -1.61 -13.49
N CYS A 689 4.45 -0.92 -14.60
CA CYS A 689 4.33 0.53 -14.71
C CYS A 689 3.37 0.89 -15.85
N VAL A 690 2.53 1.90 -15.68
CA VAL A 690 1.81 2.51 -16.80
C VAL A 690 2.75 3.49 -17.50
N ASP A 691 2.80 3.44 -18.83
CA ASP A 691 3.65 4.35 -19.62
C ASP A 691 3.08 5.76 -19.56
N ILE A 692 3.93 6.75 -19.28
CA ILE A 692 3.49 8.13 -19.13
C ILE A 692 2.88 8.69 -20.41
N ARG A 693 3.28 8.20 -21.59
CA ARG A 693 2.68 8.58 -22.88
C ARG A 693 1.25 8.07 -22.99
N PHE A 694 0.93 6.91 -22.43
CA PHE A 694 -0.45 6.42 -22.36
C PHE A 694 -1.33 7.28 -21.46
N VAL A 695 -0.78 7.69 -20.31
CA VAL A 695 -1.44 8.64 -19.40
C VAL A 695 -1.72 9.95 -20.11
N LEU A 696 -0.71 10.58 -20.73
CA LEU A 696 -0.88 11.83 -21.46
C LEU A 696 -1.85 11.69 -22.64
N TRP A 697 -1.77 10.61 -23.41
CA TRP A 697 -2.71 10.32 -24.50
C TRP A 697 -4.15 10.18 -23.99
N THR A 698 -4.34 9.56 -22.83
CA THR A 698 -5.68 9.43 -22.22
C THR A 698 -6.22 10.79 -21.79
N ILE A 699 -5.38 11.64 -21.21
CA ILE A 699 -5.75 13.02 -20.81
C ILE A 699 -6.08 13.88 -22.05
N ASP A 700 -5.24 13.83 -23.08
CA ASP A 700 -5.38 14.61 -24.31
C ASP A 700 -6.49 14.04 -25.21
N LYS A 701 -6.23 12.91 -25.86
CA LYS A 701 -7.02 12.39 -26.98
C LYS A 701 -8.33 11.77 -26.54
N PHE A 702 -8.32 11.03 -25.43
CA PHE A 702 -9.51 10.38 -24.91
C PHE A 702 -10.43 11.37 -24.17
N ALA A 703 -9.89 12.14 -23.23
CA ALA A 703 -10.67 13.03 -22.36
C ALA A 703 -10.83 14.48 -22.85
N GLY A 704 -9.99 14.93 -23.80
CA GLY A 704 -9.98 16.32 -24.26
C GLY A 704 -9.68 17.30 -23.13
N ALA A 705 -8.78 16.95 -22.22
CA ALA A 705 -8.41 17.74 -21.05
C ALA A 705 -7.10 18.50 -21.29
N GLN A 706 -7.06 19.28 -22.38
CA GLN A 706 -5.89 20.05 -22.80
C GLN A 706 -5.39 21.02 -21.71
N ASN A 707 -6.29 21.54 -20.86
CA ASN A 707 -5.94 22.38 -19.72
C ASN A 707 -4.90 21.74 -18.79
N LEU A 708 -4.94 20.41 -18.61
CA LEU A 708 -4.00 19.68 -17.76
C LEU A 708 -2.67 19.45 -18.48
N ILE A 709 -2.70 19.10 -19.76
CA ILE A 709 -1.51 18.99 -20.61
C ILE A 709 -0.76 20.33 -20.68
N ASP A 710 -1.51 21.44 -20.73
CA ASP A 710 -1.00 22.80 -20.77
C ASP A 710 -0.21 23.17 -19.51
N GLU A 711 -0.59 22.61 -18.37
CA GLU A 711 0.03 22.84 -17.07
C GLU A 711 1.35 22.07 -16.86
N MET A 712 1.49 20.91 -17.50
CA MET A 712 2.67 20.04 -17.36
C MET A 712 3.86 20.52 -18.22
N THR A 713 5.08 20.27 -17.74
CA THR A 713 6.31 20.50 -18.51
C THR A 713 6.70 19.23 -19.27
N LEU A 714 6.32 19.16 -20.55
CA LEU A 714 6.67 18.04 -21.43
C LEU A 714 8.07 18.24 -22.03
N VAL A 715 8.87 17.16 -22.07
CA VAL A 715 10.25 17.17 -22.58
C VAL A 715 10.47 16.06 -23.60
N LYS A 716 11.23 16.35 -24.66
CA LYS A 716 11.66 15.38 -25.67
C LYS A 716 13.14 15.64 -26.01
N THR A 717 14.00 14.65 -25.78
CA THR A 717 15.47 14.62 -26.00
C THR A 717 16.17 15.94 -25.68
N GLY A 718 15.92 16.46 -24.47
CA GLY A 718 16.63 17.62 -23.91
C GLY A 718 16.16 19.00 -24.38
N LYS A 719 15.08 19.09 -25.15
CA LYS A 719 14.40 20.36 -25.49
C LYS A 719 13.00 20.39 -24.89
N LYS A 720 12.56 21.58 -24.44
CA LYS A 720 11.14 21.83 -24.18
C LYS A 720 10.39 21.72 -25.50
N VAL A 721 9.29 20.98 -25.53
CA VAL A 721 8.41 20.95 -26.71
C VAL A 721 7.63 22.27 -26.70
N GLU A 722 7.95 23.18 -27.62
CA GLU A 722 7.16 24.39 -27.84
C GLU A 722 5.79 23.96 -28.39
N LYS A 723 4.72 24.33 -27.68
CA LYS A 723 3.35 23.97 -28.04
C LYS A 723 2.93 24.80 -29.25
N GLU A 724 2.71 24.16 -30.41
CA GLU A 724 1.99 24.81 -31.50
C GLU A 724 0.57 25.09 -31.00
N MET A 725 0.27 26.36 -30.66
CA MET A 725 -1.09 26.79 -30.42
C MET A 725 -1.89 26.45 -31.66
N ALA A 726 -2.88 25.57 -31.53
CA ALA A 726 -3.86 25.32 -32.58
C ALA A 726 -4.49 26.67 -32.94
N THR A 727 -4.04 27.25 -34.05
CA THR A 727 -4.67 28.41 -34.66
C THR A 727 -6.08 27.98 -35.01
N SER A 728 -7.05 28.51 -34.27
CA SER A 728 -8.45 28.54 -34.68
C SER A 728 -8.52 29.23 -36.04
N ALA A 729 -8.61 28.43 -37.09
CA ALA A 729 -8.90 28.91 -38.43
C ALA A 729 -10.42 28.86 -38.65
N ASN A 730 -11.02 30.06 -38.56
CA ASN A 730 -12.30 30.55 -39.10
C ASN A 730 -13.53 29.66 -39.15
#